data_AF-A0A7V2ZJ72-F1
#
_entry.id   AF-A0A7V2ZJ72-F1
#
_cell.length_a   1.000
_cell.length_b   1.000
_cell.length_c   1.000
_cell.angle_alpha   90.00
_cell.angle_beta   90.00
_cell.angle_gamma   90.00
#
_symmetry.space_group_name_H-M   'P 1'
#
loop_
_entity.id
_entity.type
_entity.pdbx_description
1 polymer ?
#
loop_
_entity_poly.entity_id
_entity_poly.type
_entity_poly.pdbx_seq_one_letter_code
_entity_poly.pdbx_strand_id
1 'polypeptide(L)'
;MKLVKNSIQIALNSDIVPIYYGSINHYLANKRTIEKFAKRIVEASTTPEKKFEIDSTTESHNDSTDFYFSFIPLKGLEYERQVDLNKDKILKKLFIVDMLIKGIADKYIIRKGGYEADVSFFIQNENTPFENWLSYKQINLKYFHNELYIAFGSYQSLISEKQLSEYSQIDSDSISYILIDERYLVNKKFINDDLKNYRFLATNSIKIENKLTLTPKPLNYREYFKNINDVLKLLLEIQFEGITLSSSGFEELQQKYFFQVERNYSVMLFKDSHTNVNASNGMKFSGPLFVPEDVTEETEFLFIYSSPDKANELFRYLRDGLSFFPGLERYVGIPVRTPNKDLSLRYDNYNELPHRLEKHLEQNSEQLKLKKYVAIVIIPKGKTDIEFFVDEPEDNDKIYYRIKELLLQKNIPSQFIVESNIGIKSFHFFLPNIAIALLAKLGGIPWRLNKDVTNDLIIGFGEKKVNENMYLGNTVFFDNTGNIKENYYFNADNPSQLANNIISSLLNYKKQINEIPKRIIIHYYKAPNQKEFKEISKAIKELNFDIPFVFVEINDSKAKDLIAFDLTNEYSMPISGTCWEIRKGQEYILFNNTRYGNDAGKYKDEYPVKIKLYFSKMINPTTEIINETLAQVYEFSRIYWKSLRQQCKPVTIIYSDLVAKYAANFKDNKVPDSDIAKKIPWYL
;
A
#
# COMPACT_ATOMS: atom_id res chain seq x y z
N MET A 1 -21.96 -12.59 -11.68
CA MET A 1 -21.81 -11.84 -10.41
C MET A 1 -22.82 -10.71 -10.43
N LYS A 2 -23.36 -10.32 -9.27
CA LYS A 2 -24.16 -9.10 -9.12
C LYS A 2 -23.40 -8.18 -8.18
N LEU A 3 -22.72 -7.18 -8.75
CA LEU A 3 -21.84 -6.30 -7.99
C LEU A 3 -22.58 -5.02 -7.61
N VAL A 4 -22.51 -4.62 -6.34
CA VAL A 4 -22.98 -3.30 -5.87
C VAL A 4 -21.81 -2.51 -5.30
N LYS A 5 -21.74 -1.23 -5.62
CA LYS A 5 -20.71 -0.32 -5.09
C LYS A 5 -21.12 0.19 -3.71
N ASN A 6 -20.15 0.58 -2.89
CA ASN A 6 -20.41 1.28 -1.62
C ASN A 6 -20.88 2.74 -1.81
N SER A 7 -21.72 3.00 -2.80
CA SER A 7 -22.15 4.33 -3.22
C SER A 7 -23.65 4.42 -3.45
N ILE A 8 -24.22 5.58 -3.18
CA ILE A 8 -25.62 5.93 -3.41
C ILE A 8 -25.70 7.15 -4.35
N GLN A 9 -26.69 7.20 -5.24
CA GLN A 9 -26.95 8.38 -6.05
C GLN A 9 -27.36 9.59 -5.21
N ILE A 10 -26.85 10.76 -5.60
CA ILE A 10 -27.23 12.05 -5.01
C ILE A 10 -27.66 13.02 -6.11
N ALA A 11 -28.80 13.66 -5.91
CA ALA A 11 -29.37 14.67 -6.79
C ALA A 11 -29.38 16.04 -6.11
N LEU A 12 -29.30 17.10 -6.91
CA LEU A 12 -29.54 18.47 -6.45
C LEU A 12 -31.04 18.77 -6.56
N ASN A 13 -31.58 19.50 -5.58
CA ASN A 13 -32.97 19.95 -5.64
C ASN A 13 -33.12 21.22 -6.51
N SER A 14 -32.04 21.99 -6.64
CA SER A 14 -31.92 23.16 -7.51
C SER A 14 -30.48 23.28 -8.02
N ASP A 15 -30.31 23.71 -9.27
CA ASP A 15 -29.00 24.01 -9.83
C ASP A 15 -28.53 25.44 -9.49
N ILE A 16 -29.46 26.34 -9.16
CA ILE A 16 -29.18 27.71 -8.73
C ILE A 16 -29.29 27.77 -7.21
N VAL A 17 -28.21 28.17 -6.54
CA VAL A 17 -28.12 28.19 -5.08
C VAL A 17 -27.40 29.45 -4.57
N PRO A 18 -27.72 29.91 -3.35
CA PRO A 18 -26.99 31.01 -2.71
C PRO A 18 -25.62 30.54 -2.21
N ILE A 19 -24.60 31.38 -2.42
CA ILE A 19 -23.27 31.25 -1.81
C ILE A 19 -23.00 32.48 -0.94
N TYR A 20 -22.55 32.24 0.29
CA TYR A 20 -22.22 33.26 1.27
C TYR A 20 -20.70 33.45 1.33
N TYR A 21 -20.22 34.69 1.41
CA TYR A 21 -18.79 34.98 1.45
C TYR A 21 -18.45 36.23 2.28
N GLY A 22 -17.18 36.34 2.67
CA GLY A 22 -16.68 37.44 3.50
C GLY A 22 -15.17 37.33 3.75
N SER A 23 -14.65 38.28 4.54
CA SER A 23 -13.23 38.38 4.91
C SER A 23 -12.88 37.67 6.22
N ILE A 24 -13.88 37.27 7.01
CA ILE A 24 -13.67 36.64 8.31
C ILE A 24 -13.43 35.13 8.15
N ASN A 25 -12.35 34.64 8.76
CA ASN A 25 -12.04 33.24 8.81
C ASN A 25 -13.05 32.48 9.68
N HIS A 26 -13.80 31.56 9.08
CA HIS A 26 -14.66 30.63 9.81
C HIS A 26 -14.17 29.20 9.58
N TYR A 27 -14.12 28.37 10.62
CA TYR A 27 -13.52 27.02 10.56
C TYR A 27 -14.23 26.04 9.61
N LEU A 28 -15.51 26.30 9.30
CA LEU A 28 -16.27 25.57 8.27
C LEU A 28 -16.20 26.21 6.88
N ALA A 29 -15.75 27.45 6.75
CA ALA A 29 -15.71 28.13 5.46
C ALA A 29 -14.59 27.57 4.57
N ASN A 30 -14.84 27.57 3.27
CA ASN A 30 -13.84 27.25 2.26
C ASN A 30 -12.94 28.48 2.05
N LYS A 31 -11.65 28.24 1.80
CA LYS A 31 -10.63 29.29 1.66
C LYS A 31 -10.04 29.33 0.24
N ARG A 32 -10.00 30.51 -0.38
CA ARG A 32 -9.34 30.76 -1.68
C ARG A 32 -8.77 32.17 -1.74
N THR A 33 -7.77 32.40 -2.60
CA THR A 33 -7.34 33.76 -2.92
C THR A 33 -8.48 34.50 -3.63
N ILE A 34 -8.59 35.82 -3.41
CA ILE A 34 -9.63 36.66 -4.02
C ILE A 34 -9.72 36.44 -5.54
N GLU A 35 -8.60 36.49 -6.26
CA GLU A 35 -8.57 36.34 -7.72
C GLU A 35 -9.20 35.01 -8.19
N LYS A 36 -8.83 33.90 -7.53
CA LYS A 36 -9.34 32.56 -7.89
C LYS A 36 -10.79 32.36 -7.46
N PHE A 37 -11.19 32.97 -6.35
CA PHE A 37 -12.57 32.95 -5.88
C PHE A 37 -13.47 33.77 -6.80
N ALA A 38 -13.14 35.04 -7.00
CA ALA A 38 -13.88 35.96 -7.85
C ALA A 38 -14.05 35.43 -9.26
N LYS A 39 -12.98 34.92 -9.89
CA LYS A 39 -13.06 34.34 -11.24
C LYS A 39 -14.10 33.21 -11.33
N ARG A 40 -14.04 32.23 -10.42
CA ARG A 40 -14.97 31.09 -10.43
C ARG A 40 -16.41 31.49 -10.15
N ILE A 41 -16.62 32.37 -9.17
CA ILE A 41 -17.96 32.82 -8.80
C ILE A 41 -18.58 33.69 -9.90
N VAL A 42 -17.80 34.57 -10.54
CA VAL A 42 -18.27 35.36 -11.70
C VAL A 42 -18.65 34.44 -12.87
N GLU A 43 -17.79 33.47 -13.21
CA GLU A 43 -18.06 32.50 -14.29
C GLU A 43 -19.31 31.66 -14.01
N ALA A 44 -19.56 31.32 -12.73
CA ALA A 44 -20.71 30.52 -12.30
C ALA A 44 -21.97 31.35 -11.99
N SER A 45 -21.88 32.68 -11.87
CA SER A 45 -23.03 33.49 -11.43
C SER A 45 -24.14 33.52 -12.48
N THR A 46 -25.37 33.71 -12.00
CA THR A 46 -26.55 33.94 -12.82
C THR A 46 -26.72 35.41 -13.21
N THR A 47 -26.02 36.34 -12.55
CA THR A 47 -26.01 37.79 -12.88
C THR A 47 -24.65 38.24 -13.43
N PRO A 48 -24.60 38.75 -14.68
CA PRO A 48 -23.36 39.11 -15.38
C PRO A 48 -22.85 40.53 -15.04
N GLU A 49 -22.77 40.88 -13.75
CA GLU A 49 -22.18 42.16 -13.36
C GLU A 49 -20.66 42.05 -13.23
N LYS A 50 -19.95 42.98 -13.90
CA LYS A 50 -18.49 43.06 -13.98
C LYS A 50 -17.80 43.54 -12.70
N LYS A 51 -18.53 44.00 -11.69
CA LYS A 51 -17.96 44.46 -10.42
C LYS A 51 -18.31 43.45 -9.33
N PHE A 52 -17.31 42.73 -8.84
CA PHE A 52 -17.39 42.10 -7.53
C PHE A 52 -17.36 43.26 -6.53
N GLU A 53 -18.49 43.57 -5.89
CA GLU A 53 -18.54 44.52 -4.77
C GLU A 53 -17.87 43.83 -3.57
N ILE A 54 -16.54 43.87 -3.54
CA ILE A 54 -15.80 43.77 -2.29
C ILE A 54 -15.74 45.22 -1.82
N ASP A 55 -16.49 45.56 -0.78
CA ASP A 55 -16.51 46.90 -0.22
C ASP A 55 -15.09 47.24 0.27
N SER A 56 -14.37 48.05 -0.50
CA SER A 56 -12.94 48.33 -0.33
C SER A 56 -12.69 49.44 0.69
N THR A 57 -13.50 49.51 1.74
CA THR A 57 -13.46 50.58 2.74
C THR A 57 -12.45 50.35 3.87
N THR A 58 -11.71 49.23 3.84
CA THR A 58 -10.52 49.02 4.68
C THR A 58 -9.31 48.66 3.83
N GLU A 59 -8.33 49.55 3.84
CA GLU A 59 -6.95 49.49 3.31
C GLU A 59 -6.51 48.20 2.57
N SER A 60 -6.13 48.37 1.30
CA SER A 60 -5.24 47.51 0.49
C SER A 60 -5.43 45.99 0.63
N HIS A 61 -6.41 45.42 -0.07
CA HIS A 61 -6.36 43.98 -0.38
C HIS A 61 -5.48 43.76 -1.61
N ASN A 62 -4.24 43.30 -1.39
CA ASN A 62 -3.41 42.73 -2.45
C ASN A 62 -4.06 41.45 -3.00
N ASP A 63 -3.75 41.06 -4.24
CA ASP A 63 -4.25 39.81 -4.86
C ASP A 63 -3.98 38.52 -4.05
N SER A 64 -3.13 38.61 -3.02
CA SER A 64 -2.82 37.56 -2.05
C SER A 64 -3.79 37.44 -0.87
N THR A 65 -4.75 38.35 -0.71
CA THR A 65 -5.69 38.30 0.43
C THR A 65 -6.64 37.11 0.29
N ASP A 66 -6.84 36.40 1.39
CA ASP A 66 -7.70 35.21 1.44
C ASP A 66 -9.17 35.61 1.63
N PHE A 67 -10.06 34.97 0.88
CA PHE A 67 -11.51 35.07 1.02
C PHE A 67 -12.10 33.75 1.49
N TYR A 68 -13.15 33.87 2.31
CA TYR A 68 -13.86 32.76 2.91
C TYR A 68 -15.27 32.68 2.36
N PHE A 69 -15.74 31.46 2.09
CA PHE A 69 -17.09 31.27 1.55
C PHE A 69 -17.69 29.91 1.91
N SER A 70 -19.01 29.84 1.97
CA SER A 70 -19.78 28.61 2.23
C SER A 70 -21.17 28.70 1.60
N PHE A 71 -21.79 27.56 1.39
CA PHE A 71 -23.21 27.46 1.05
C PHE A 71 -24.10 27.39 2.31
N ILE A 72 -23.50 27.45 3.50
CA ILE A 72 -24.17 27.63 4.78
C ILE A 72 -24.03 29.11 5.17
N PRO A 73 -25.08 29.77 5.68
CA PRO A 73 -24.98 31.13 6.22
C PRO A 73 -24.21 31.08 7.56
N LEU A 74 -22.88 31.21 7.48
CA LEU A 74 -21.99 31.20 8.63
C LEU A 74 -21.77 32.62 9.16
N LYS A 75 -21.54 32.76 10.47
CA LYS A 75 -21.22 34.04 11.08
C LYS A 75 -19.97 34.65 10.44
N GLY A 76 -20.06 35.90 9.99
CA GLY A 76 -18.97 36.63 9.32
C GLY A 76 -18.90 36.47 7.80
N LEU A 77 -19.83 35.73 7.18
CA LEU A 77 -20.03 35.68 5.73
C LEU A 77 -21.26 36.53 5.36
N GLU A 78 -21.05 37.84 5.23
CA GLU A 78 -22.13 38.84 5.16
C GLU A 78 -22.66 39.08 3.75
N TYR A 79 -21.93 38.65 2.72
CA TYR A 79 -22.33 38.82 1.32
C TYR A 79 -22.95 37.53 0.77
N GLU A 80 -24.00 37.65 -0.04
CA GLU A 80 -24.68 36.53 -0.71
C GLU A 80 -24.67 36.72 -2.23
N ARG A 81 -24.50 35.63 -3.00
CA ARG A 81 -24.71 35.63 -4.45
C ARG A 81 -25.33 34.34 -4.95
N GLN A 82 -26.12 34.41 -6.02
CA GLN A 82 -26.65 33.23 -6.70
C GLN A 82 -25.64 32.67 -7.71
N VAL A 83 -25.39 31.36 -7.63
CA VAL A 83 -24.49 30.63 -8.53
C VAL A 83 -25.19 29.42 -9.14
N ASP A 84 -24.88 29.14 -10.40
CA ASP A 84 -25.33 27.96 -11.13
C ASP A 84 -24.29 26.84 -11.01
N LEU A 85 -24.63 25.78 -10.28
CA LEU A 85 -23.79 24.64 -9.99
C LEU A 85 -23.47 23.78 -11.23
N ASN A 86 -24.22 23.92 -12.33
CA ASN A 86 -23.88 23.24 -13.59
C ASN A 86 -22.67 23.86 -14.28
N LYS A 87 -22.37 25.13 -14.00
CA LYS A 87 -21.23 25.84 -14.60
C LYS A 87 -19.90 25.49 -13.92
N ASP A 88 -19.90 25.08 -12.65
CA ASP A 88 -18.67 24.70 -11.94
C ASP A 88 -18.84 23.45 -11.06
N LYS A 89 -18.22 22.35 -11.49
CA LYS A 89 -18.21 21.04 -10.79
C LYS A 89 -17.60 21.11 -9.38
N ILE A 90 -16.66 22.03 -9.13
CA ILE A 90 -16.05 22.22 -7.82
C ILE A 90 -17.03 22.93 -6.89
N LEU A 91 -17.76 23.95 -7.35
CA LEU A 91 -18.82 24.58 -6.57
C LEU A 91 -19.92 23.58 -6.25
N LYS A 92 -20.36 22.77 -7.23
CA LYS A 92 -21.32 21.67 -7.01
C LYS A 92 -20.87 20.72 -5.90
N LYS A 93 -19.60 20.30 -5.94
CA LYS A 93 -19.02 19.46 -4.89
C LYS A 93 -19.03 20.14 -3.52
N LEU A 94 -18.61 21.41 -3.44
CA LEU A 94 -18.57 22.15 -2.19
C LEU A 94 -19.97 22.39 -1.61
N PHE A 95 -20.96 22.66 -2.45
CA PHE A 95 -22.37 22.75 -2.06
C PHE A 95 -22.85 21.45 -1.42
N ILE A 96 -22.63 20.31 -2.09
CA ILE A 96 -23.01 18.99 -1.55
C ILE A 96 -22.32 18.72 -0.21
N VAL A 97 -21.03 19.03 -0.08
CA VAL A 97 -20.29 18.88 1.18
C VAL A 97 -20.91 19.71 2.30
N ASP A 98 -21.22 20.97 2.01
CA ASP A 98 -21.83 21.88 2.99
C ASP A 98 -23.24 21.42 3.39
N MET A 99 -24.06 20.93 2.45
CA MET A 99 -25.39 20.38 2.75
C MET A 99 -25.32 19.07 3.56
N LEU A 100 -24.35 18.20 3.28
CA LEU A 100 -24.10 17.00 4.09
C LEU A 100 -23.70 17.38 5.53
N ILE A 101 -22.83 18.36 5.70
CA ILE A 101 -22.42 18.86 7.02
C ILE A 101 -23.65 19.39 7.77
N LYS A 102 -24.45 20.24 7.12
CA LYS A 102 -25.65 20.83 7.72
C LYS A 102 -26.63 19.76 8.21
N GLY A 103 -26.93 18.75 7.38
CA GLY A 103 -27.89 17.70 7.74
C GLY A 103 -27.40 16.73 8.82
N ILE A 104 -26.10 16.42 8.87
CA ILE A 104 -25.54 15.42 9.80
C ILE A 104 -25.23 16.05 11.17
N ALA A 105 -24.90 17.35 11.22
CA ALA A 105 -24.33 18.01 12.41
C ALA A 105 -25.30 18.10 13.59
N ASP A 106 -26.59 17.87 13.35
CA ASP A 106 -27.61 17.85 14.41
C ASP A 106 -27.58 16.58 15.26
N LYS A 107 -27.06 15.48 14.71
CA LYS A 107 -27.06 14.17 15.39
C LYS A 107 -25.66 13.65 15.72
N TYR A 108 -24.64 14.07 14.98
CA TYR A 108 -23.31 13.47 15.06
C TYR A 108 -22.19 14.51 15.06
N ILE A 109 -21.06 14.13 15.64
CA ILE A 109 -19.81 14.88 15.50
C ILE A 109 -19.34 14.76 14.05
N ILE A 110 -18.85 15.86 13.46
CA ILE A 110 -18.41 15.97 12.07
C ILE A 110 -17.01 16.53 11.97
N ARG A 111 -16.27 16.06 10.97
CA ARG A 111 -15.07 16.71 10.46
C ARG A 111 -15.25 17.03 8.98
N LYS A 112 -15.06 18.29 8.60
CA LYS A 112 -15.01 18.73 7.20
C LYS A 112 -13.63 18.40 6.61
N GLY A 113 -13.62 17.66 5.51
CA GLY A 113 -12.41 17.32 4.77
C GLY A 113 -11.50 16.27 5.42
N GLY A 114 -10.47 15.92 4.67
CA GLY A 114 -9.49 14.89 4.98
C GLY A 114 -8.81 14.40 3.69
N TYR A 115 -7.76 13.60 3.82
CA TYR A 115 -7.07 13.04 2.66
C TYR A 115 -7.94 12.00 1.91
N GLU A 116 -8.78 11.24 2.64
CA GLU A 116 -9.58 10.13 2.10
C GLU A 116 -11.08 10.43 2.00
N ALA A 117 -11.55 11.57 2.53
CA ALA A 117 -12.98 11.88 2.65
C ALA A 117 -13.26 13.37 2.48
N ASP A 118 -14.43 13.69 1.96
CA ASP A 118 -14.92 15.08 1.88
C ASP A 118 -15.60 15.49 3.18
N VAL A 119 -16.30 14.55 3.83
CA VAL A 119 -16.89 14.70 5.18
C VAL A 119 -16.63 13.42 5.96
N SER A 120 -16.28 13.54 7.23
CA SER A 120 -16.31 12.40 8.16
C SER A 120 -17.30 12.68 9.28
N PHE A 121 -18.05 11.67 9.73
CA PHE A 121 -18.87 11.79 10.94
C PHE A 121 -18.65 10.60 11.87
N PHE A 122 -18.95 10.80 13.15
CA PHE A 122 -18.54 9.89 14.22
C PHE A 122 -19.76 9.34 14.96
N ILE A 123 -19.92 8.02 14.92
CA ILE A 123 -20.97 7.29 15.64
C ILE A 123 -20.34 6.71 16.91
N GLN A 124 -20.85 7.09 18.08
CA GLN A 124 -20.30 6.63 19.35
C GLN A 124 -20.48 5.11 19.50
N ASN A 125 -19.43 4.43 19.97
CA ASN A 125 -19.48 3.02 20.35
C ASN A 125 -20.12 2.88 21.73
N GLU A 126 -20.88 1.81 21.95
CA GLU A 126 -21.52 1.53 23.24
C GLU A 126 -20.51 1.36 24.38
N ASN A 127 -19.33 0.81 24.06
CA ASN A 127 -18.27 0.55 25.03
C ASN A 127 -16.96 1.22 24.60
N THR A 128 -16.28 1.86 25.56
CA THR A 128 -14.91 2.36 25.38
C THR A 128 -13.98 1.63 26.35
N PRO A 129 -12.95 0.91 25.85
CA PRO A 129 -12.06 0.13 26.71
C PRO A 129 -10.97 0.96 27.39
N PHE A 130 -11.01 2.29 27.25
CA PHE A 130 -9.99 3.21 27.72
C PHE A 130 -10.62 4.27 28.62
N GLU A 131 -10.05 4.45 29.81
CA GLU A 131 -10.51 5.45 30.78
C GLU A 131 -10.27 6.87 30.26
N ASN A 132 -11.20 7.79 30.50
CA ASN A 132 -11.15 9.19 30.04
C ASN A 132 -11.18 9.36 28.51
N TRP A 133 -11.60 8.33 27.76
CA TRP A 133 -11.74 8.39 26.32
C TRP A 133 -13.14 7.93 25.90
N LEU A 134 -13.65 8.55 24.84
CA LEU A 134 -14.86 8.11 24.16
C LEU A 134 -14.50 7.53 22.80
N SER A 135 -15.00 6.34 22.53
CA SER A 135 -14.75 5.58 21.30
C SER A 135 -15.83 5.81 20.26
N TYR A 136 -15.43 6.03 19.01
CA TYR A 136 -16.33 6.29 17.88
C TYR A 136 -15.95 5.47 16.65
N LYS A 137 -16.95 5.01 15.90
CA LYS A 137 -16.81 4.60 14.50
C LYS A 137 -16.79 5.86 13.65
N GLN A 138 -15.69 6.09 12.93
CA GLN A 138 -15.57 7.16 11.95
C GLN A 138 -16.08 6.66 10.59
N ILE A 139 -17.13 7.31 10.10
CA ILE A 139 -17.65 7.13 8.75
C ILE A 139 -17.07 8.22 7.86
N ASN A 140 -16.57 7.82 6.69
CA ASN A 140 -16.08 8.69 5.64
C ASN A 140 -17.10 8.74 4.51
N LEU A 141 -17.44 9.96 4.12
CA LEU A 141 -18.28 10.28 2.97
C LEU A 141 -17.45 10.99 1.92
N LYS A 142 -17.56 10.53 0.67
CA LYS A 142 -16.82 11.09 -0.47
C LYS A 142 -17.75 11.28 -1.65
N TYR A 143 -17.84 12.51 -2.13
CA TYR A 143 -18.65 12.84 -3.30
C TYR A 143 -17.81 12.70 -4.59
N PHE A 144 -18.30 11.87 -5.50
CA PHE A 144 -17.63 11.60 -6.77
C PHE A 144 -18.65 11.15 -7.83
N HIS A 145 -18.60 11.75 -9.03
CA HIS A 145 -19.48 11.39 -10.17
C HIS A 145 -20.99 11.32 -9.84
N ASN A 146 -21.53 12.30 -9.12
CA ASN A 146 -22.94 12.32 -8.68
C ASN A 146 -23.33 11.15 -7.75
N GLU A 147 -22.35 10.52 -7.13
CA GLU A 147 -22.54 9.47 -6.14
C GLU A 147 -21.86 9.87 -4.83
N LEU A 148 -22.46 9.44 -3.72
CA LEU A 148 -21.90 9.55 -2.39
C LEU A 148 -21.36 8.19 -1.97
N TYR A 149 -20.04 8.08 -1.87
CA TYR A 149 -19.35 6.88 -1.40
C TYR A 149 -19.29 6.87 0.12
N ILE A 150 -19.60 5.71 0.71
CA ILE A 150 -19.67 5.49 2.16
C ILE A 150 -18.62 4.46 2.55
N ALA A 151 -17.73 4.80 3.47
CA ALA A 151 -16.70 3.89 3.95
C ALA A 151 -16.40 4.09 5.44
N PHE A 152 -15.89 3.06 6.11
CA PHE A 152 -15.32 3.23 7.45
C PHE A 152 -13.91 3.82 7.35
N GLY A 153 -13.69 4.98 7.97
CA GLY A 153 -12.35 5.52 8.18
C GLY A 153 -11.62 4.86 9.34
N SER A 154 -12.37 4.58 10.42
CA SER A 154 -11.87 3.87 11.61
C SER A 154 -13.04 3.24 12.34
N TYR A 155 -12.84 2.06 12.94
CA TYR A 155 -13.81 1.48 13.87
C TYR A 155 -13.64 2.01 15.31
N GLN A 156 -12.51 2.68 15.58
CA GLN A 156 -12.15 3.19 16.89
C GLN A 156 -11.31 4.47 16.77
N SER A 157 -11.99 5.57 16.55
CA SER A 157 -11.46 6.92 16.77
C SER A 157 -11.75 7.30 18.21
N LEU A 158 -10.74 7.83 18.91
CA LEU A 158 -10.84 8.21 20.32
C LEU A 158 -10.89 9.73 20.43
N ILE A 159 -11.93 10.25 21.07
CA ILE A 159 -12.05 11.66 21.43
C ILE A 159 -11.95 11.72 22.95
N SER A 160 -11.18 12.68 23.47
CA SER A 160 -11.04 12.86 24.91
C SER A 160 -12.42 13.06 25.55
N GLU A 161 -12.64 12.50 26.73
CA GLU A 161 -13.88 12.73 27.49
C GLU A 161 -13.87 14.14 28.10
N LYS A 162 -12.68 14.58 28.52
CA LYS A 162 -12.45 15.85 29.21
C LYS A 162 -11.66 16.83 28.34
N GLN A 163 -11.61 18.08 28.79
CA GLN A 163 -10.82 19.12 28.13
C GLN A 163 -9.32 18.86 28.30
N LEU A 164 -8.50 19.37 27.37
CA LEU A 164 -7.05 19.15 27.37
C LEU A 164 -6.36 19.59 28.69
N SER A 165 -6.87 20.61 29.37
CA SER A 165 -6.37 21.08 30.67
C SER A 165 -6.34 19.98 31.75
N GLU A 166 -7.19 18.96 31.62
CA GLU A 166 -7.27 17.83 32.56
C GLU A 166 -6.27 16.71 32.24
N TYR A 167 -5.51 16.80 31.14
CA TYR A 167 -4.51 15.82 30.73
C TYR A 167 -3.10 16.39 30.88
N SER A 168 -2.48 16.17 32.05
CA SER A 168 -1.13 16.69 32.35
C SER A 168 0.00 16.09 31.52
N GLN A 169 -0.24 14.93 30.88
CA GLN A 169 0.76 14.16 30.14
C GLN A 169 0.69 14.34 28.62
N ILE A 170 -0.28 15.12 28.10
CA ILE A 170 -0.50 15.27 26.66
C ILE A 170 0.03 16.62 26.19
N ASP A 171 1.03 16.57 25.30
CA ASP A 171 1.57 17.75 24.67
C ASP A 171 0.59 18.32 23.63
N SER A 172 0.30 19.63 23.71
CA SER A 172 -0.54 20.36 22.76
C SER A 172 -0.02 20.29 21.31
N ASP A 173 1.29 20.10 21.11
CA ASP A 173 1.87 19.98 19.79
C ASP A 173 1.49 18.67 19.09
N SER A 174 1.24 17.61 19.86
CA SER A 174 0.81 16.29 19.37
C SER A 174 -0.64 16.27 18.88
N ILE A 175 -1.42 17.32 19.14
CA ILE A 175 -2.84 17.42 18.77
C ILE A 175 -2.98 17.95 17.35
N SER A 176 -3.89 17.36 16.57
CA SER A 176 -4.22 17.83 15.22
C SER A 176 -5.62 18.43 15.10
N TYR A 177 -6.60 17.90 15.85
CA TYR A 177 -8.00 18.30 15.78
C TYR A 177 -8.61 18.48 17.16
N ILE A 178 -9.35 19.56 17.33
CA ILE A 178 -10.12 19.87 18.55
C ILE A 178 -11.62 19.84 18.25
N LEU A 179 -12.43 19.56 19.26
CA LEU A 179 -13.89 19.51 19.19
C LEU A 179 -14.47 20.85 19.63
N ILE A 180 -15.20 21.50 18.71
CA ILE A 180 -15.84 22.80 18.91
C ILE A 180 -17.35 22.61 18.90
N ASP A 181 -18.05 23.33 19.79
CA ASP A 181 -19.51 23.28 19.96
C ASP A 181 -20.06 21.86 20.17
N GLU A 182 -19.23 20.95 20.71
CA GLU A 182 -19.52 19.52 20.86
C GLU A 182 -19.92 18.81 19.54
N ARG A 183 -19.67 19.43 18.39
CA ARG A 183 -20.15 18.98 17.07
C ARG A 183 -19.07 18.94 16.00
N TYR A 184 -18.11 19.86 16.01
CA TYR A 184 -17.18 20.03 14.89
C TYR A 184 -15.74 19.70 15.31
N LEU A 185 -15.17 18.66 14.72
CA LEU A 185 -13.74 18.40 14.78
C LEU A 185 -13.02 19.29 13.77
N VAL A 186 -12.29 20.27 14.28
CA VAL A 186 -11.61 21.32 13.52
C VAL A 186 -10.11 21.19 13.68
N ASN A 187 -9.37 21.37 12.59
CA ASN A 187 -7.91 21.35 12.66
C ASN A 187 -7.40 22.53 13.50
N LYS A 188 -6.51 22.27 14.47
CA LYS A 188 -6.02 23.29 15.41
C LYS A 188 -5.49 24.56 14.75
N LYS A 189 -4.96 24.47 13.51
CA LYS A 189 -4.42 25.61 12.75
C LYS A 189 -5.44 26.70 12.41
N PHE A 190 -6.74 26.41 12.53
CA PHE A 190 -7.80 27.38 12.27
C PHE A 190 -8.30 28.06 13.54
N ILE A 191 -7.72 27.73 14.70
CA ILE A 191 -8.14 28.19 16.01
C ILE A 191 -7.01 28.99 16.63
N ASN A 192 -7.32 30.21 17.05
CA ASN A 192 -6.38 31.12 17.68
C ASN A 192 -6.52 31.16 19.21
N ASP A 193 -7.47 30.40 19.76
CA ASP A 193 -7.74 30.31 21.19
C ASP A 193 -6.83 29.31 21.90
N ASP A 194 -6.79 29.38 23.24
CA ASP A 194 -6.09 28.40 24.07
C ASP A 194 -6.73 27.00 23.90
N LEU A 195 -5.93 26.06 23.40
CA LEU A 195 -6.36 24.68 23.14
C LEU A 195 -6.74 23.93 24.42
N LYS A 196 -6.30 24.39 25.60
CA LYS A 196 -6.56 23.75 26.90
C LYS A 196 -8.04 23.55 27.22
N ASN A 197 -8.91 24.41 26.68
CA ASN A 197 -10.34 24.38 26.97
C ASN A 197 -11.14 23.42 26.09
N TYR A 198 -10.48 22.72 25.17
CA TYR A 198 -11.16 21.89 24.18
C TYR A 198 -10.91 20.41 24.40
N ARG A 199 -11.92 19.61 24.07
CA ARG A 199 -11.77 18.17 23.85
C ARG A 199 -11.08 17.95 22.50
N PHE A 200 -10.40 16.83 22.30
CA PHE A 200 -9.57 16.62 21.11
C PHE A 200 -9.58 15.17 20.63
N LEU A 201 -9.26 14.99 19.35
CA LEU A 201 -9.12 13.69 18.72
C LEU A 201 -7.70 13.13 18.96
N ALA A 202 -7.60 11.92 19.49
CA ALA A 202 -6.31 11.25 19.69
C ALA A 202 -5.60 10.98 18.36
N THR A 203 -4.42 11.56 18.19
CA THR A 203 -3.49 11.24 17.10
C THR A 203 -2.80 9.89 17.35
N ASN A 204 -2.11 9.35 16.34
CA ASN A 204 -1.38 8.09 16.53
C ASN A 204 -0.31 8.19 17.62
N SER A 205 0.41 9.31 17.70
CA SER A 205 1.41 9.55 18.76
C SER A 205 0.77 9.48 20.15
N ILE A 206 -0.34 10.20 20.35
CA ILE A 206 -1.10 10.17 21.61
C ILE A 206 -1.54 8.74 21.95
N LYS A 207 -2.03 7.98 20.96
CA LYS A 207 -2.45 6.59 21.18
C LYS A 207 -1.29 5.69 21.59
N ILE A 208 -0.11 5.84 21.00
CA ILE A 208 1.07 5.02 21.30
C ILE A 208 1.60 5.35 22.69
N GLU A 209 1.85 6.63 22.97
CA GLU A 209 2.42 7.12 24.24
C GLU A 209 1.54 6.77 25.43
N ASN A 210 0.21 6.79 25.24
CA ASN A 210 -0.77 6.49 26.29
C ASN A 210 -1.30 5.05 26.25
N LYS A 211 -0.70 4.16 25.44
CA LYS A 211 -1.08 2.74 25.31
C LYS A 211 -2.57 2.52 24.97
N LEU A 212 -3.15 3.41 24.17
CA LEU A 212 -4.55 3.40 23.72
C LEU A 212 -4.73 2.63 22.41
N THR A 213 -3.92 1.61 22.19
CA THR A 213 -3.91 0.84 20.95
C THR A 213 -4.59 -0.52 21.15
N LEU A 214 -5.58 -0.82 20.32
CA LEU A 214 -6.10 -2.17 20.17
C LEU A 214 -5.54 -2.81 18.90
N THR A 215 -5.46 -4.13 18.91
CA THR A 215 -5.17 -4.91 17.71
C THR A 215 -6.25 -4.64 16.65
N PRO A 216 -5.88 -4.15 15.45
CA PRO A 216 -6.85 -3.90 14.39
C PRO A 216 -7.58 -5.20 14.02
N LYS A 217 -8.92 -5.13 13.93
CA LYS A 217 -9.69 -6.26 13.43
C LYS A 217 -9.44 -6.41 11.93
N PRO A 218 -9.11 -7.61 11.42
CA PRO A 218 -8.96 -7.83 9.99
C PRO A 218 -10.28 -7.54 9.26
N LEU A 219 -10.19 -7.12 7.99
CA LEU A 219 -11.37 -6.92 7.15
C LEU A 219 -12.19 -8.22 7.10
N ASN A 220 -13.51 -8.07 7.21
CA ASN A 220 -14.47 -9.10 6.86
C ASN A 220 -15.49 -8.48 5.88
N TYR A 221 -15.56 -8.94 4.63
CA TYR A 221 -16.39 -8.29 3.60
C TYR A 221 -17.88 -8.31 3.95
N ARG A 222 -18.37 -9.44 4.47
CA ARG A 222 -19.78 -9.61 4.86
C ARG A 222 -20.16 -8.68 6.01
N GLU A 223 -19.35 -8.65 7.06
CA GLU A 223 -19.55 -7.75 8.20
C GLU A 223 -19.43 -6.29 7.78
N TYR A 224 -18.45 -5.96 6.95
CA TYR A 224 -18.27 -4.62 6.40
C TYR A 224 -19.50 -4.19 5.60
N PHE A 225 -20.00 -5.05 4.71
CA PHE A 225 -21.21 -4.79 3.92
C PHE A 225 -22.43 -4.54 4.80
N LYS A 226 -22.63 -5.38 5.84
CA LYS A 226 -23.70 -5.15 6.83
C LYS A 226 -23.55 -3.78 7.50
N ASN A 227 -22.36 -3.48 8.00
CA ASN A 227 -22.10 -2.23 8.72
C ASN A 227 -22.32 -0.99 7.85
N ILE A 228 -21.91 -0.99 6.57
CA ILE A 228 -22.18 0.16 5.68
C ILE A 228 -23.66 0.28 5.29
N ASN A 229 -24.41 -0.83 5.23
CA ASN A 229 -25.87 -0.77 5.02
C ASN A 229 -26.58 -0.17 6.23
N ASP A 230 -26.13 -0.46 7.45
CA ASP A 230 -26.69 0.17 8.66
C ASP A 230 -26.42 1.67 8.66
N VAL A 231 -25.22 2.10 8.24
CA VAL A 231 -24.90 3.52 8.03
C VAL A 231 -25.76 4.16 6.94
N LEU A 232 -25.98 3.46 5.84
CA LEU A 232 -26.83 3.95 4.75
C LEU A 232 -28.26 4.22 5.24
N LYS A 233 -28.84 3.33 6.05
CA LYS A 233 -30.17 3.54 6.66
C LYS A 233 -30.19 4.80 7.52
N LEU A 234 -29.17 5.01 8.35
CA LEU A 234 -29.05 6.23 9.17
C LEU A 234 -29.02 7.49 8.31
N LEU A 235 -28.29 7.48 7.19
CA LEU A 235 -28.24 8.63 6.28
C LEU A 235 -29.59 8.89 5.59
N LEU A 236 -30.33 7.83 5.23
CA LEU A 236 -31.66 7.96 4.61
C LEU A 236 -32.73 8.49 5.58
N GLU A 237 -32.51 8.38 6.89
CA GLU A 237 -33.37 8.99 7.92
C GLU A 237 -33.10 10.50 8.14
N ILE A 238 -32.00 11.02 7.60
CA ILE A 238 -31.65 12.45 7.70
C ILE A 238 -32.29 13.21 6.54
N GLN A 239 -33.00 14.29 6.87
CA GLN A 239 -33.47 15.24 5.87
C GLN A 239 -32.34 16.20 5.51
N PHE A 240 -31.95 16.20 4.24
CA PHE A 240 -30.96 17.12 3.71
C PHE A 240 -31.62 18.27 2.96
N GLU A 241 -31.17 19.48 3.23
CA GLU A 241 -31.60 20.65 2.47
C GLU A 241 -30.82 20.73 1.15
N GLY A 242 -31.50 21.04 0.05
CA GLY A 242 -30.87 21.27 -1.25
C GLY A 242 -30.33 20.03 -2.00
N ILE A 243 -30.24 18.88 -1.34
CA ILE A 243 -29.82 17.60 -1.93
C ILE A 243 -30.79 16.48 -1.58
N THR A 244 -30.87 15.46 -2.44
CA THR A 244 -31.67 14.25 -2.21
C THR A 244 -30.81 12.99 -2.42
N LEU A 245 -30.88 12.05 -1.49
CA LEU A 245 -30.26 10.72 -1.62
C LEU A 245 -31.28 9.73 -2.19
N SER A 246 -30.86 8.87 -3.13
CA SER A 246 -31.75 7.87 -3.73
C SER A 246 -32.21 6.80 -2.72
N SER A 247 -33.51 6.50 -2.66
CA SER A 247 -34.05 5.44 -1.80
C SER A 247 -33.82 4.01 -2.33
N SER A 248 -33.23 3.86 -3.52
CA SER A 248 -32.95 2.55 -4.15
C SER A 248 -31.85 1.72 -3.48
N GLY A 249 -31.14 2.30 -2.50
CA GLY A 249 -30.01 1.67 -1.83
C GLY A 249 -28.70 1.86 -2.58
N PHE A 250 -27.75 0.93 -2.39
CA PHE A 250 -26.46 0.98 -3.06
C PHE A 250 -26.56 0.69 -4.57
N GLU A 251 -25.77 1.42 -5.35
CA GLU A 251 -25.78 1.37 -6.81
C GLU A 251 -25.21 0.05 -7.35
N GLU A 252 -25.93 -0.56 -8.30
CA GLU A 252 -25.43 -1.71 -9.04
C GLU A 252 -24.31 -1.29 -10.00
N LEU A 253 -23.19 -2.01 -9.96
CA LEU A 253 -22.09 -1.81 -10.88
C LEU A 253 -22.42 -2.45 -12.23
N GLN A 254 -22.70 -1.62 -13.23
CA GLN A 254 -23.07 -2.09 -14.58
C GLN A 254 -21.95 -2.88 -15.24
N GLN A 255 -22.30 -3.95 -15.96
CA GLN A 255 -21.36 -4.88 -16.64
C GLN A 255 -20.36 -4.18 -17.58
N LYS A 256 -20.72 -3.04 -18.18
CA LYS A 256 -19.82 -2.29 -19.07
C LYS A 256 -18.64 -1.62 -18.36
N TYR A 257 -18.71 -1.47 -17.03
CA TYR A 257 -17.68 -0.82 -16.21
C TYR A 257 -16.80 -1.81 -15.46
N PHE A 258 -17.01 -3.12 -15.64
CA PHE A 258 -16.11 -4.10 -15.05
C PHE A 258 -15.92 -5.31 -15.95
N PHE A 259 -14.76 -5.92 -15.82
CA PHE A 259 -14.44 -7.18 -16.47
C PHE A 259 -13.67 -8.06 -15.50
N GLN A 260 -13.53 -9.33 -15.84
CA GLN A 260 -12.68 -10.25 -15.09
C GLN A 260 -11.46 -10.57 -15.96
N VAL A 261 -10.28 -10.50 -15.37
CA VAL A 261 -9.05 -11.03 -15.97
C VAL A 261 -9.29 -12.51 -16.30
N GLU A 262 -8.96 -12.93 -17.53
CA GLU A 262 -9.18 -14.30 -17.99
C GLU A 262 -8.52 -15.34 -17.06
N ARG A 263 -9.12 -16.53 -16.94
CA ARG A 263 -8.67 -17.55 -15.99
C ARG A 263 -7.27 -18.10 -16.28
N ASN A 264 -6.88 -18.18 -17.55
CA ASN A 264 -5.53 -18.57 -17.99
C ASN A 264 -4.43 -17.70 -17.34
N TYR A 265 -4.71 -16.43 -17.07
CA TYR A 265 -3.80 -15.49 -16.40
C TYR A 265 -3.63 -15.76 -14.89
N SER A 266 -4.28 -16.78 -14.32
CA SER A 266 -4.03 -17.21 -12.93
C SER A 266 -3.19 -18.49 -12.84
N VAL A 267 -2.82 -19.08 -13.99
CA VAL A 267 -2.19 -20.38 -14.07
C VAL A 267 -0.67 -20.24 -13.97
N MET A 268 -0.08 -20.97 -13.03
CA MET A 268 1.37 -21.07 -12.86
C MET A 268 1.88 -22.40 -13.43
N LEU A 269 3.12 -22.39 -13.91
CA LEU A 269 3.84 -23.52 -14.47
C LEU A 269 4.86 -24.05 -13.46
N PHE A 270 4.86 -25.37 -13.29
CA PHE A 270 5.71 -26.15 -12.39
C PHE A 270 6.49 -27.20 -13.20
N LYS A 271 7.21 -28.08 -12.49
CA LYS A 271 7.99 -29.17 -13.09
C LYS A 271 7.19 -29.97 -14.13
N ASP A 272 7.87 -30.45 -15.18
CA ASP A 272 7.32 -31.34 -16.20
C ASP A 272 6.06 -30.77 -16.89
N SER A 273 6.01 -29.45 -17.03
CA SER A 273 4.89 -28.69 -17.61
C SER A 273 3.55 -28.82 -16.86
N HIS A 274 3.56 -29.25 -15.60
CA HIS A 274 2.36 -29.24 -14.78
C HIS A 274 1.92 -27.82 -14.45
N THR A 275 0.60 -27.62 -14.38
CA THR A 275 0.03 -26.29 -14.13
C THR A 275 -0.90 -26.28 -12.93
N ASN A 276 -0.91 -25.18 -12.17
CA ASN A 276 -1.85 -24.98 -11.08
C ASN A 276 -2.13 -23.50 -10.82
N VAL A 277 -3.34 -23.16 -10.35
CA VAL A 277 -3.69 -21.79 -9.90
C VAL A 277 -3.30 -21.55 -8.44
N ASN A 278 -3.01 -22.61 -7.70
CA ASN A 278 -2.58 -22.58 -6.30
C ASN A 278 -1.13 -23.08 -6.18
N ALA A 279 -0.23 -22.19 -5.75
CA ALA A 279 1.19 -22.49 -5.65
C ALA A 279 1.48 -23.64 -4.66
N SER A 280 0.71 -23.73 -3.56
CA SER A 280 0.88 -24.81 -2.59
C SER A 280 0.56 -26.17 -3.20
N ASN A 281 -0.50 -26.26 -3.99
CA ASN A 281 -0.87 -27.50 -4.66
C ASN A 281 0.14 -27.83 -5.77
N GLY A 282 0.50 -26.86 -6.60
CA GLY A 282 1.49 -27.05 -7.66
C GLY A 282 2.83 -27.57 -7.13
N MET A 283 3.39 -26.91 -6.11
CA MET A 283 4.63 -27.36 -5.48
C MET A 283 4.49 -28.73 -4.82
N LYS A 284 3.36 -29.01 -4.14
CA LYS A 284 3.15 -30.29 -3.46
C LYS A 284 3.07 -31.47 -4.44
N PHE A 285 2.41 -31.30 -5.59
CA PHE A 285 2.15 -32.39 -6.52
C PHE A 285 3.18 -32.51 -7.65
N SER A 286 3.87 -31.43 -7.99
CA SER A 286 4.79 -31.39 -9.14
C SER A 286 6.22 -31.03 -8.75
N GLY A 287 6.43 -30.31 -7.64
CA GLY A 287 7.74 -29.76 -7.28
C GLY A 287 8.10 -28.51 -8.09
N PRO A 288 9.35 -28.02 -7.94
CA PRO A 288 9.78 -26.76 -8.54
C PRO A 288 9.94 -26.86 -10.05
N LEU A 289 9.72 -25.75 -10.75
CA LEU A 289 9.92 -25.65 -12.19
C LEU A 289 11.38 -25.89 -12.60
N PHE A 290 12.33 -25.30 -11.88
CA PHE A 290 13.75 -25.41 -12.20
C PHE A 290 14.61 -25.40 -10.94
N VAL A 291 15.57 -26.31 -10.91
CA VAL A 291 16.63 -26.41 -9.88
C VAL A 291 17.96 -26.40 -10.64
N PRO A 292 18.87 -25.46 -10.37
CA PRO A 292 20.18 -25.43 -11.01
C PRO A 292 21.01 -26.67 -10.65
N GLU A 293 21.81 -27.19 -11.59
CA GLU A 293 22.64 -28.39 -11.37
C GLU A 293 23.64 -28.18 -10.23
N ASP A 294 24.30 -27.01 -10.21
CA ASP A 294 25.23 -26.60 -9.16
C ASP A 294 24.58 -26.54 -7.77
N VAL A 295 23.27 -26.27 -7.69
CA VAL A 295 22.55 -26.33 -6.42
C VAL A 295 22.47 -27.76 -5.90
N THR A 296 22.27 -28.74 -6.79
CA THR A 296 22.20 -30.15 -6.43
C THR A 296 23.58 -30.76 -6.14
N GLU A 297 24.63 -30.24 -6.78
CA GLU A 297 25.97 -30.84 -6.70
C GLU A 297 26.89 -30.16 -5.68
N GLU A 298 26.75 -28.85 -5.47
CA GLU A 298 27.77 -28.05 -4.76
C GLU A 298 27.29 -27.37 -3.48
N THR A 299 25.97 -27.30 -3.25
CA THR A 299 25.42 -26.55 -2.09
C THR A 299 25.84 -27.16 -0.75
N GLU A 300 26.39 -26.31 0.12
CA GLU A 300 26.70 -26.63 1.51
C GLU A 300 26.00 -25.65 2.45
N PHE A 301 25.51 -26.16 3.59
CA PHE A 301 24.85 -25.33 4.60
C PHE A 301 25.84 -24.86 5.65
N LEU A 302 25.79 -23.56 6.00
CA LEU A 302 26.43 -23.00 7.17
C LEU A 302 25.37 -22.74 8.24
N PHE A 303 25.56 -23.27 9.44
CA PHE A 303 24.66 -22.98 10.55
C PHE A 303 25.27 -21.91 11.45
N ILE A 304 24.51 -20.84 11.70
CA ILE A 304 24.84 -19.79 12.67
C ILE A 304 23.79 -19.87 13.77
N TYR A 305 24.18 -20.27 14.99
CA TYR A 305 23.23 -20.69 16.01
C TYR A 305 23.71 -20.48 17.45
N SER A 306 22.76 -20.35 18.37
CA SER A 306 22.95 -20.32 19.82
C SER A 306 22.89 -21.72 20.44
N SER A 307 21.79 -22.42 20.18
CA SER A 307 21.43 -23.71 20.77
C SER A 307 21.77 -24.87 19.81
N PRO A 308 22.72 -25.77 20.17
CA PRO A 308 23.03 -26.95 19.37
C PRO A 308 21.81 -27.87 19.17
N ASP A 309 20.95 -28.01 20.19
CA ASP A 309 19.78 -28.87 20.13
C ASP A 309 18.77 -28.36 19.10
N LYS A 310 18.52 -27.04 19.07
CA LYS A 310 17.64 -26.41 18.10
C LYS A 310 18.21 -26.44 16.68
N ALA A 311 19.52 -26.26 16.52
CA ALA A 311 20.18 -26.42 15.23
C ALA A 311 20.06 -27.86 14.70
N ASN A 312 20.29 -28.86 15.54
CA ASN A 312 20.14 -30.28 15.19
C ASN A 312 18.69 -30.65 14.88
N GLU A 313 17.74 -30.11 15.63
CA GLU A 313 16.30 -30.28 15.39
C GLU A 313 15.90 -29.71 14.03
N LEU A 314 16.27 -28.47 13.73
CA LEU A 314 16.01 -27.84 12.43
C LEU A 314 16.71 -28.60 11.29
N PHE A 315 17.97 -29.00 11.46
CA PHE A 315 18.70 -29.77 10.46
C PHE A 315 17.95 -31.06 10.09
N ARG A 316 17.43 -31.80 11.08
CA ARG A 316 16.59 -32.99 10.84
C ARG A 316 15.32 -32.64 10.08
N TYR A 317 14.63 -31.55 10.42
CA TYR A 317 13.43 -31.14 9.69
C TYR A 317 13.71 -30.78 8.23
N LEU A 318 14.85 -30.14 7.95
CA LEU A 318 15.27 -29.81 6.59
C LEU A 318 15.67 -31.06 5.80
N ARG A 319 16.35 -32.02 6.43
CA ARG A 319 16.83 -33.25 5.77
C ARG A 319 15.74 -34.31 5.62
N ASP A 320 15.10 -34.68 6.72
CA ASP A 320 14.20 -35.84 6.84
C ASP A 320 12.72 -35.46 6.73
N GLY A 321 12.41 -34.17 6.91
CA GLY A 321 11.04 -33.65 6.91
C GLY A 321 10.40 -33.54 8.29
N LEU A 322 9.17 -33.04 8.31
CA LEU A 322 8.31 -32.92 9.50
C LEU A 322 6.84 -32.95 9.08
N SER A 323 6.08 -33.90 9.62
CA SER A 323 4.67 -34.10 9.24
C SER A 323 4.51 -34.27 7.72
N PHE A 324 3.72 -33.43 7.04
CA PHE A 324 3.53 -33.52 5.59
C PHE A 324 4.70 -32.94 4.77
N PHE A 325 5.64 -32.22 5.38
CA PHE A 325 6.80 -31.70 4.67
C PHE A 325 7.87 -32.80 4.55
N PRO A 326 8.28 -33.19 3.33
CA PRO A 326 9.10 -34.39 3.12
C PRO A 326 10.61 -34.17 3.21
N GLY A 327 11.08 -32.97 3.58
CA GLY A 327 12.50 -32.57 3.50
C GLY A 327 12.80 -31.75 2.24
N LEU A 328 13.88 -30.97 2.26
CA LEU A 328 14.27 -30.04 1.18
C LEU A 328 14.57 -30.78 -0.12
N GLU A 329 15.29 -31.90 -0.07
CA GLU A 329 15.69 -32.64 -1.26
C GLU A 329 14.46 -33.17 -2.00
N ARG A 330 13.52 -33.79 -1.27
CA ARG A 330 12.28 -34.32 -1.84
C ARG A 330 11.30 -33.23 -2.28
N TYR A 331 11.31 -32.07 -1.63
CA TYR A 331 10.34 -31.01 -1.89
C TYR A 331 10.79 -30.03 -2.98
N VAL A 332 12.06 -29.60 -2.95
CA VAL A 332 12.63 -28.56 -3.82
C VAL A 332 13.94 -28.98 -4.50
N GLY A 333 14.40 -30.22 -4.32
CA GLY A 333 15.62 -30.71 -4.97
C GLY A 333 16.92 -30.24 -4.34
N ILE A 334 16.90 -29.64 -3.14
CA ILE A 334 18.12 -29.16 -2.47
C ILE A 334 18.61 -30.24 -1.49
N PRO A 335 19.76 -30.89 -1.73
CA PRO A 335 20.29 -31.90 -0.82
C PRO A 335 20.79 -31.28 0.48
N VAL A 336 20.50 -31.91 1.61
CA VAL A 336 20.91 -31.44 2.94
C VAL A 336 22.06 -32.30 3.46
N ARG A 337 23.28 -31.89 3.10
CA ARG A 337 24.53 -32.54 3.52
C ARG A 337 24.90 -32.15 4.95
N THR A 338 25.73 -32.97 5.59
CA THR A 338 26.25 -32.67 6.92
C THR A 338 27.08 -31.38 6.88
N PRO A 339 26.69 -30.33 7.64
CA PRO A 339 27.40 -29.06 7.63
C PRO A 339 28.83 -29.20 8.12
N ASN A 340 29.75 -28.45 7.51
CA ASN A 340 31.10 -28.32 8.05
C ASN A 340 31.02 -27.53 9.37
N LYS A 341 31.39 -28.19 10.48
CA LYS A 341 31.34 -27.62 11.83
C LYS A 341 32.34 -26.49 12.05
N ASP A 342 33.50 -26.55 11.40
CA ASP A 342 34.55 -25.53 11.51
C ASP A 342 34.17 -24.24 10.76
N LEU A 343 33.35 -24.38 9.71
CA LEU A 343 32.80 -23.24 8.97
C LEU A 343 31.47 -22.72 9.54
N SER A 344 30.75 -23.55 10.29
CA SER A 344 29.57 -23.11 11.03
C SER A 344 29.97 -22.30 12.27
N LEU A 345 29.08 -21.44 12.76
CA LEU A 345 29.38 -20.53 13.88
C LEU A 345 28.36 -20.68 15.02
N ARG A 346 28.86 -21.13 16.16
CA ARG A 346 28.10 -21.04 17.42
C ARG A 346 28.34 -19.68 18.08
N TYR A 347 27.28 -19.07 18.59
CA TYR A 347 27.34 -17.83 19.36
C TYR A 347 26.59 -17.95 20.69
N ASP A 348 26.96 -17.15 21.68
CA ASP A 348 26.35 -17.18 23.01
C ASP A 348 25.53 -15.91 23.28
N ASN A 349 25.99 -14.78 22.72
CA ASN A 349 25.35 -13.47 22.81
C ASN A 349 25.00 -12.97 21.41
N TYR A 350 23.72 -12.67 21.17
CA TYR A 350 23.24 -12.17 19.87
C TYR A 350 23.81 -10.79 19.54
N ASN A 351 24.06 -9.94 20.53
CA ASN A 351 24.60 -8.59 20.31
C ASN A 351 26.04 -8.61 19.80
N GLU A 352 26.81 -9.64 20.13
CA GLU A 352 28.20 -9.83 19.69
C GLU A 352 28.31 -10.60 18.37
N LEU A 353 27.22 -11.20 17.91
CA LEU A 353 27.20 -12.06 16.74
C LEU A 353 27.73 -11.35 15.47
N PRO A 354 27.38 -10.08 15.17
CA PRO A 354 27.94 -9.41 13.99
C PRO A 354 29.47 -9.37 13.97
N HIS A 355 30.08 -9.01 15.10
CA HIS A 355 31.54 -8.91 15.19
C HIS A 355 32.21 -10.29 15.11
N ARG A 356 31.66 -11.28 15.83
CA ARG A 356 32.14 -12.67 15.77
C ARG A 356 32.02 -13.25 14.37
N LEU A 357 30.92 -12.98 13.69
CA LEU A 357 30.67 -13.44 12.32
C LEU A 357 31.63 -12.80 11.32
N GLU A 358 31.84 -11.49 11.40
CA GLU A 358 32.77 -10.77 10.51
C GLU A 358 34.18 -11.39 10.60
N LYS A 359 34.70 -11.56 11.82
CA LYS A 359 35.99 -12.22 12.05
C LYS A 359 36.02 -13.66 11.53
N HIS A 360 34.95 -14.42 11.76
CA HIS A 360 34.84 -15.81 11.30
C HIS A 360 34.85 -15.92 9.77
N LEU A 361 34.13 -15.04 9.08
CA LEU A 361 34.09 -14.97 7.62
C LEU A 361 35.44 -14.53 7.01
N GLU A 362 36.18 -13.66 7.69
CA GLU A 362 37.52 -13.24 7.27
C GLU A 362 38.53 -14.38 7.41
N GLN A 363 38.57 -15.04 8.57
CA GLN A 363 39.47 -16.15 8.86
C GLN A 363 39.29 -17.33 7.91
N ASN A 364 38.05 -17.58 7.48
CA ASN A 364 37.70 -18.70 6.60
C ASN A 364 37.49 -18.29 5.14
N SER A 365 37.88 -17.06 4.76
CA SER A 365 37.55 -16.46 3.46
C SER A 365 37.98 -17.29 2.25
N GLU A 366 39.18 -17.89 2.29
CA GLU A 366 39.66 -18.75 1.19
C GLU A 366 38.85 -20.04 1.07
N GLN A 367 38.50 -20.68 2.19
CA GLN A 367 37.70 -21.91 2.18
C GLN A 367 36.27 -21.64 1.71
N LEU A 368 35.70 -20.50 2.09
CA LEU A 368 34.35 -20.08 1.69
C LEU A 368 34.23 -19.77 0.19
N LYS A 369 35.34 -19.54 -0.52
CA LYS A 369 35.36 -19.36 -1.99
C LYS A 369 35.34 -20.68 -2.77
N LEU A 370 35.64 -21.81 -2.13
CA LEU A 370 35.82 -23.10 -2.82
C LEU A 370 34.50 -23.78 -3.19
N LYS A 371 33.40 -23.43 -2.54
CA LYS A 371 32.09 -24.06 -2.69
C LYS A 371 30.98 -23.01 -2.61
N LYS A 372 29.77 -23.41 -3.01
CA LYS A 372 28.56 -22.60 -2.83
C LYS A 372 27.95 -22.86 -1.46
N TYR A 373 27.91 -21.81 -0.65
CA TYR A 373 27.35 -21.87 0.70
C TYR A 373 26.01 -21.16 0.79
N VAL A 374 25.11 -21.67 1.62
CA VAL A 374 23.92 -20.95 2.09
C VAL A 374 23.89 -20.96 3.62
N ALA A 375 23.65 -19.79 4.22
CA ALA A 375 23.63 -19.65 5.67
C ALA A 375 22.22 -19.82 6.23
N ILE A 376 22.08 -20.70 7.21
CA ILE A 376 20.91 -20.82 8.08
C ILE A 376 21.23 -20.10 9.39
N VAL A 377 20.57 -18.97 9.62
CA VAL A 377 20.80 -18.13 10.80
C VAL A 377 19.65 -18.31 11.77
N ILE A 378 19.90 -18.99 12.88
CA ILE A 378 18.92 -19.15 13.96
C ILE A 378 19.08 -17.95 14.88
N ILE A 379 17.99 -17.20 15.10
CA ILE A 379 18.00 -15.95 15.89
C ILE A 379 16.98 -16.03 17.04
N PRO A 380 17.21 -15.36 18.18
CA PRO A 380 16.35 -15.49 19.35
C PRO A 380 14.96 -14.88 19.15
N LYS A 381 14.86 -13.82 18.32
CA LYS A 381 13.61 -13.13 17.98
C LYS A 381 13.64 -12.74 16.51
N GLY A 382 12.47 -12.75 15.87
CA GLY A 382 12.30 -12.24 14.51
C GLY A 382 12.38 -10.71 14.46
N LYS A 383 12.33 -10.16 13.25
CA LYS A 383 12.15 -8.73 13.10
C LYS A 383 10.83 -8.29 13.71
N THR A 384 10.78 -7.09 14.27
CA THR A 384 9.51 -6.52 14.70
C THR A 384 8.77 -6.08 13.43
N ASP A 385 7.94 -6.98 12.88
CA ASP A 385 7.09 -6.70 11.70
C ASP A 385 5.95 -5.74 12.11
N ILE A 386 6.29 -4.50 12.44
CA ILE A 386 5.28 -3.43 12.53
C ILE A 386 5.05 -2.98 11.10
N GLU A 387 3.98 -3.48 10.47
CA GLU A 387 3.52 -3.11 9.13
C GLU A 387 3.21 -1.61 8.94
N PHE A 388 3.52 -0.76 9.92
CA PHE A 388 3.33 0.68 9.92
C PHE A 388 4.59 1.39 10.46
N PHE A 389 5.33 2.03 9.56
CA PHE A 389 6.19 3.20 9.80
C PHE A 389 6.86 3.31 11.17
N VAL A 390 7.85 2.44 11.45
CA VAL A 390 8.87 2.80 12.45
C VAL A 390 10.02 3.43 11.67
N ASP A 391 10.31 4.70 11.98
CA ASP A 391 11.37 5.46 11.32
C ASP A 391 12.77 4.90 11.65
N GLU A 392 12.93 4.22 12.79
CA GLU A 392 14.17 3.55 13.20
C GLU A 392 13.98 2.08 13.60
N PRO A 393 14.83 1.15 13.12
CA PRO A 393 14.81 -0.24 13.57
C PRO A 393 15.19 -0.36 15.05
N GLU A 394 14.53 -1.28 15.78
CA GLU A 394 14.97 -1.68 17.12
C GLU A 394 16.38 -2.30 17.06
N ASP A 395 17.11 -2.34 18.18
CA ASP A 395 18.50 -2.83 18.19
C ASP A 395 18.64 -4.28 17.67
N ASN A 396 17.63 -5.13 17.92
CA ASN A 396 17.60 -6.50 17.37
C ASN A 396 17.52 -6.52 15.84
N ASP A 397 16.77 -5.57 15.25
CA ASP A 397 16.65 -5.44 13.80
C ASP A 397 17.96 -4.96 13.18
N LYS A 398 18.65 -4.02 13.83
CA LYS A 398 19.99 -3.56 13.39
C LYS A 398 20.99 -4.72 13.31
N ILE A 399 21.00 -5.59 14.33
CA ILE A 399 21.84 -6.81 14.34
C ILE A 399 21.49 -7.74 13.18
N TYR A 400 20.18 -7.97 12.95
CA TYR A 400 19.73 -8.77 11.82
C TYR A 400 20.28 -8.22 10.49
N TYR A 401 20.14 -6.90 10.25
CA TYR A 401 20.55 -6.29 9.00
C TYR A 401 22.05 -6.39 8.80
N ARG A 402 22.84 -6.18 9.87
CA ARG A 402 24.30 -6.31 9.82
C ARG A 402 24.75 -7.73 9.50
N ILE A 403 24.15 -8.76 10.09
CA ILE A 403 24.46 -10.16 9.78
C ILE A 403 24.17 -10.47 8.31
N LYS A 404 23.00 -10.02 7.81
CA LYS A 404 22.60 -10.26 6.42
C LYS A 404 23.54 -9.57 5.43
N GLU A 405 23.96 -8.35 5.74
CA GLU A 405 24.96 -7.61 4.96
C GLU A 405 26.31 -8.34 4.90
N LEU A 406 26.85 -8.77 6.06
CA LEU A 406 28.14 -9.47 6.14
C LEU A 406 28.17 -10.74 5.28
N LEU A 407 27.09 -11.53 5.30
CA LEU A 407 26.97 -12.73 4.48
C LEU A 407 26.86 -12.38 2.98
N LEU A 408 26.08 -11.35 2.64
CA LEU A 408 25.91 -10.92 1.25
C LEU A 408 27.20 -10.37 0.64
N GLN A 409 28.04 -9.68 1.43
CA GLN A 409 29.38 -9.24 1.04
C GLN A 409 30.32 -10.40 0.66
N LYS A 410 30.06 -11.61 1.19
CA LYS A 410 30.80 -12.83 0.87
C LYS A 410 30.11 -13.69 -0.20
N ASN A 411 29.09 -13.17 -0.89
CA ASN A 411 28.25 -13.96 -1.81
C ASN A 411 27.62 -15.19 -1.13
N ILE A 412 27.17 -15.06 0.13
CA ILE A 412 26.48 -16.13 0.85
C ILE A 412 25.02 -15.70 1.07
N PRO A 413 24.04 -16.28 0.36
CA PRO A 413 22.63 -16.05 0.67
C PRO A 413 22.29 -16.60 2.05
N SER A 414 21.30 -16.01 2.70
CA SER A 414 20.95 -16.37 4.08
C SER A 414 19.45 -16.51 4.30
N GLN A 415 19.09 -17.49 5.12
CA GLN A 415 17.73 -17.72 5.60
C GLN A 415 17.71 -17.65 7.13
N PHE A 416 16.99 -16.66 7.64
CA PHE A 416 16.83 -16.45 9.08
C PHE A 416 15.62 -17.22 9.61
N ILE A 417 15.77 -17.83 10.78
CA ILE A 417 14.74 -18.64 11.44
C ILE A 417 14.71 -18.27 12.93
N VAL A 418 13.53 -17.97 13.45
CA VAL A 418 13.36 -17.64 14.87
C VAL A 418 13.41 -18.92 15.70
N GLU A 419 14.28 -18.95 16.70
CA GLU A 419 14.58 -20.12 17.53
C GLU A 419 13.33 -20.67 18.22
N SER A 420 12.48 -19.79 18.77
CA SER A 420 11.25 -20.18 19.47
C SER A 420 10.20 -20.84 18.58
N ASN A 421 10.30 -20.69 17.25
CA ASN A 421 9.43 -21.39 16.32
C ASN A 421 9.87 -22.84 16.09
N ILE A 422 11.14 -23.17 16.32
CA ILE A 422 11.67 -24.52 16.07
C ILE A 422 11.11 -25.47 17.14
N GLY A 423 10.41 -26.52 16.70
CA GLY A 423 9.83 -27.56 17.56
C GLY A 423 8.39 -27.30 18.01
N ILE A 424 7.78 -26.15 17.66
CA ILE A 424 6.34 -25.97 17.86
C ILE A 424 5.56 -26.85 16.88
N LYS A 425 4.38 -27.33 17.28
CA LYS A 425 3.56 -28.24 16.45
C LYS A 425 3.26 -27.67 15.06
N SER A 426 3.09 -26.36 14.92
CA SER A 426 2.79 -25.67 13.66
C SER A 426 4.01 -25.38 12.79
N PHE A 427 5.24 -25.72 13.22
CA PHE A 427 6.47 -25.42 12.47
C PHE A 427 6.49 -26.05 11.06
N HIS A 428 5.79 -27.16 10.88
CA HIS A 428 5.65 -27.82 9.57
C HIS A 428 4.97 -26.94 8.50
N PHE A 429 4.21 -25.91 8.89
CA PHE A 429 3.66 -24.93 7.93
C PHE A 429 4.69 -23.88 7.48
N PHE A 430 5.79 -23.70 8.21
CA PHE A 430 6.87 -22.78 7.86
C PHE A 430 7.84 -23.41 6.86
N LEU A 431 8.11 -24.72 6.99
CA LEU A 431 9.10 -25.44 6.20
C LEU A 431 8.90 -25.34 4.67
N PRO A 432 7.68 -25.47 4.11
CA PRO A 432 7.48 -25.25 2.66
C PRO A 432 7.86 -23.84 2.21
N ASN A 433 7.52 -22.81 2.99
CA ASN A 433 7.87 -21.42 2.66
C ASN A 433 9.39 -21.20 2.73
N ILE A 434 10.05 -21.77 3.76
CA ILE A 434 11.50 -21.75 3.91
C ILE A 434 12.17 -22.44 2.70
N ALA A 435 11.67 -23.59 2.27
CA ALA A 435 12.22 -24.36 1.16
C ALA A 435 12.18 -23.60 -0.17
N ILE A 436 11.05 -22.97 -0.48
CA ILE A 436 10.86 -22.19 -1.70
C ILE A 436 11.74 -20.93 -1.71
N ALA A 437 11.81 -20.23 -0.57
CA ALA A 437 12.68 -19.06 -0.44
C ALA A 437 14.16 -19.45 -0.56
N LEU A 438 14.58 -20.56 0.03
CA LEU A 438 15.95 -21.10 -0.13
C LEU A 438 16.26 -21.44 -1.59
N LEU A 439 15.36 -22.14 -2.29
CA LEU A 439 15.53 -22.45 -3.71
C LEU A 439 15.70 -21.17 -4.54
N ALA A 440 14.85 -20.18 -4.33
CA ALA A 440 14.95 -18.90 -5.04
C ALA A 440 16.26 -18.16 -4.74
N LYS A 441 16.72 -18.18 -3.48
CA LYS A 441 18.01 -17.61 -3.04
C LYS A 441 19.24 -18.34 -3.57
N LEU A 442 19.05 -19.54 -4.12
CA LEU A 442 20.08 -20.33 -4.76
C LEU A 442 19.98 -20.26 -6.30
N GLY A 443 19.11 -19.40 -6.84
CA GLY A 443 18.94 -19.21 -8.29
C GLY A 443 17.97 -20.19 -8.95
N GLY A 444 17.28 -21.05 -8.18
CA GLY A 444 16.21 -21.88 -8.70
C GLY A 444 14.91 -21.12 -8.91
N ILE A 445 14.01 -21.71 -9.70
CA ILE A 445 12.70 -21.15 -10.02
C ILE A 445 11.64 -22.10 -9.46
N PRO A 446 10.98 -21.74 -8.34
CA PRO A 446 9.92 -22.56 -7.79
C PRO A 446 8.75 -22.74 -8.77
N TRP A 447 8.26 -21.64 -9.34
CA TRP A 447 7.26 -21.62 -10.40
C TRP A 447 7.28 -20.29 -11.12
N ARG A 448 6.73 -20.25 -12.33
CA ARG A 448 6.53 -19.02 -13.11
C ARG A 448 5.12 -18.94 -13.67
N LEU A 449 4.75 -17.84 -14.32
CA LEU A 449 3.48 -17.72 -15.03
C LEU A 449 3.45 -18.66 -16.25
N ASN A 450 2.33 -19.35 -16.48
CA ASN A 450 2.17 -20.22 -17.65
C ASN A 450 1.93 -19.39 -18.92
N LYS A 451 3.00 -18.77 -19.42
CA LYS A 451 3.02 -17.91 -20.59
C LYS A 451 4.21 -18.19 -21.48
N ASP A 452 4.01 -17.95 -22.77
CA ASP A 452 5.09 -17.85 -23.74
C ASP A 452 5.98 -16.67 -23.38
N VAL A 453 7.29 -16.87 -23.53
CA VAL A 453 8.27 -15.82 -23.28
C VAL A 453 8.14 -14.79 -24.40
N THR A 454 7.83 -13.56 -24.03
CA THR A 454 7.84 -12.42 -24.95
C THR A 454 8.97 -11.49 -24.57
N ASN A 455 9.47 -10.71 -25.53
CA ASN A 455 10.49 -9.70 -25.27
C ASN A 455 9.89 -8.42 -24.65
N ASP A 456 9.05 -8.58 -23.63
CA ASP A 456 8.52 -7.47 -22.83
C ASP A 456 9.39 -7.32 -21.57
N LEU A 457 9.72 -6.08 -21.21
CA LEU A 457 10.51 -5.78 -20.01
C LEU A 457 9.61 -5.19 -18.93
N ILE A 458 9.51 -5.87 -17.79
CA ILE A 458 8.72 -5.40 -16.65
C ILE A 458 9.68 -4.93 -15.57
N ILE A 459 9.43 -3.74 -15.02
CA ILE A 459 10.32 -3.09 -14.06
C ILE A 459 9.53 -2.77 -12.80
N GLY A 460 9.94 -3.35 -11.68
CA GLY A 460 9.51 -2.92 -10.36
C GLY A 460 10.42 -1.81 -9.85
N PHE A 461 9.88 -0.62 -9.62
CA PHE A 461 10.61 0.47 -9.01
C PHE A 461 10.27 0.56 -7.52
N GLY A 462 11.29 0.80 -6.68
CA GLY A 462 11.12 1.05 -5.26
C GLY A 462 11.97 2.20 -4.77
N GLU A 463 11.45 2.89 -3.75
CA GLU A 463 12.13 4.02 -3.12
C GLU A 463 11.91 4.03 -1.60
N LYS A 464 12.93 4.49 -0.87
CA LYS A 464 12.80 4.82 0.55
C LYS A 464 13.54 6.11 0.83
N LYS A 465 12.83 7.09 1.41
CA LYS A 465 13.46 8.30 1.92
C LYS A 465 14.17 7.95 3.24
N VAL A 466 15.47 8.22 3.32
CA VAL A 466 16.29 7.93 4.50
C VAL A 466 16.38 9.15 5.40
N ASN A 467 16.55 10.33 4.82
CA ASN A 467 16.50 11.62 5.51
C ASN A 467 16.00 12.70 4.54
N GLU A 468 15.96 13.96 4.97
CA GLU A 468 15.43 15.06 4.16
C GLU A 468 16.05 15.18 2.76
N ASN A 469 17.34 14.86 2.63
CA ASN A 469 18.17 15.08 1.46
C ASN A 469 18.66 13.78 0.79
N MET A 470 18.15 12.62 1.18
CA MET A 470 18.62 11.34 0.64
C MET A 470 17.49 10.33 0.48
N TYR A 471 17.42 9.82 -0.75
CA TYR A 471 16.53 8.77 -1.22
C TYR A 471 17.37 7.57 -1.64
N LEU A 472 16.93 6.38 -1.24
CA LEU A 472 17.41 5.13 -1.81
C LEU A 472 16.40 4.66 -2.81
N GLY A 473 16.87 4.30 -4.00
CA GLY A 473 16.05 3.75 -5.06
C GLY A 473 16.61 2.43 -5.56
N ASN A 474 15.72 1.62 -6.12
CA ASN A 474 16.10 0.38 -6.75
C ASN A 474 15.15 0.01 -7.88
N THR A 475 15.66 -0.72 -8.85
CA THR A 475 14.87 -1.29 -9.95
C THR A 475 15.11 -2.78 -10.02
N VAL A 476 14.03 -3.57 -10.04
CA VAL A 476 14.05 -5.01 -10.27
C VAL A 476 13.47 -5.28 -11.65
N PHE A 477 14.25 -5.93 -12.51
CA PHE A 477 13.86 -6.25 -13.88
C PHE A 477 13.32 -7.67 -13.95
N PHE A 478 12.20 -7.83 -14.65
CA PHE A 478 11.53 -9.11 -14.88
C PHE A 478 11.23 -9.30 -16.37
N ASP A 479 11.19 -10.56 -16.81
CA ASP A 479 10.49 -10.91 -18.04
C ASP A 479 8.98 -11.04 -17.82
N ASN A 480 8.21 -11.21 -18.90
CA ASN A 480 6.76 -11.34 -18.87
C ASN A 480 6.25 -12.59 -18.13
N THR A 481 7.12 -13.55 -17.84
CA THR A 481 6.77 -14.79 -17.11
C THR A 481 6.99 -14.65 -15.60
N GLY A 482 7.60 -13.55 -15.16
CA GLY A 482 7.86 -13.25 -13.76
C GLY A 482 9.27 -13.61 -13.29
N ASN A 483 10.17 -14.05 -14.18
CA ASN A 483 11.54 -14.34 -13.77
C ASN A 483 12.32 -13.04 -13.60
N ILE A 484 13.08 -12.95 -12.52
CA ILE A 484 14.00 -11.85 -12.25
C ILE A 484 15.20 -11.96 -13.20
N LYS A 485 15.58 -10.83 -13.81
CA LYS A 485 16.74 -10.72 -14.69
C LYS A 485 17.90 -10.03 -14.01
N GLU A 486 17.64 -8.86 -13.42
CA GLU A 486 18.68 -8.07 -12.75
C GLU A 486 18.07 -7.10 -11.72
N ASN A 487 18.85 -6.75 -10.70
CA ASN A 487 18.54 -5.75 -9.70
C ASN A 487 19.58 -4.62 -9.76
N TYR A 488 19.12 -3.38 -9.74
CA TYR A 488 19.96 -2.19 -9.62
C TYR A 488 19.57 -1.40 -8.38
N TYR A 489 20.57 -0.76 -7.78
CA TYR A 489 20.47 -0.01 -6.53
C TYR A 489 21.18 1.33 -6.71
N PHE A 490 20.58 2.41 -6.22
CA PHE A 490 21.13 3.74 -6.40
C PHE A 490 20.71 4.69 -5.28
N ASN A 491 21.58 5.66 -5.02
CA ASN A 491 21.29 6.77 -4.11
C ASN A 491 20.88 7.98 -4.95
N ALA A 492 19.94 8.77 -4.43
CA ALA A 492 19.48 10.00 -5.08
C ALA A 492 19.24 11.08 -4.02
N ASP A 493 19.61 12.31 -4.33
CA ASP A 493 19.44 13.43 -3.41
C ASP A 493 18.06 14.09 -3.59
N ASN A 494 17.43 13.85 -4.75
CA ASN A 494 16.12 14.38 -5.10
C ASN A 494 15.37 13.47 -6.10
N PRO A 495 14.05 13.69 -6.28
CA PRO A 495 13.23 12.90 -7.20
C PRO A 495 13.66 12.94 -8.68
N SER A 496 14.24 14.04 -9.14
CA SER A 496 14.70 14.15 -10.52
C SER A 496 15.92 13.26 -10.77
N GLN A 497 16.84 13.20 -9.81
CA GLN A 497 17.97 12.27 -9.85
C GLN A 497 17.51 10.81 -9.76
N LEU A 498 16.46 10.54 -8.97
CA LEU A 498 15.85 9.21 -8.88
C LEU A 498 15.32 8.75 -10.24
N ALA A 499 14.60 9.63 -10.96
CA ALA A 499 14.17 9.36 -12.32
C ALA A 499 15.38 9.10 -13.24
N ASN A 500 16.43 9.93 -13.18
CA ASN A 500 17.66 9.73 -13.95
C ASN A 500 18.33 8.37 -13.69
N ASN A 501 18.30 7.89 -12.45
CA ASN A 501 18.87 6.60 -12.08
C ASN A 501 18.05 5.41 -12.63
N ILE A 502 16.71 5.51 -12.65
CA ILE A 502 15.83 4.51 -13.29
C ILE A 502 16.15 4.38 -14.80
N ILE A 503 16.39 5.51 -15.45
CA ILE A 503 16.72 5.53 -16.89
C ILE A 503 18.10 4.92 -17.10
N SER A 504 19.05 5.27 -16.24
CA SER A 504 20.42 4.77 -16.31
C SER A 504 20.46 3.25 -16.10
N SER A 505 19.66 2.71 -15.17
CA SER A 505 19.57 1.25 -14.99
C SER A 505 18.98 0.58 -16.23
N LEU A 506 18.00 1.20 -16.87
CA LEU A 506 17.42 0.68 -18.10
C LEU A 506 18.38 0.74 -19.29
N LEU A 507 19.13 1.83 -19.45
CA LEU A 507 20.17 1.95 -20.48
C LEU A 507 21.31 0.96 -20.25
N ASN A 508 21.70 0.72 -18.99
CA ASN A 508 22.70 -0.28 -18.64
C ASN A 508 22.20 -1.68 -18.96
N TYR A 509 20.96 -2.00 -18.60
CA TYR A 509 20.34 -3.28 -18.95
C TYR A 509 20.28 -3.47 -20.48
N LYS A 510 19.91 -2.42 -21.23
CA LYS A 510 19.90 -2.44 -22.71
C LYS A 510 21.27 -2.77 -23.31
N LYS A 511 22.37 -2.33 -22.69
CA LYS A 511 23.74 -2.66 -23.15
C LYS A 511 24.12 -4.13 -22.93
N GLN A 512 23.47 -4.80 -21.98
CA GLN A 512 23.76 -6.19 -21.62
C GLN A 512 22.94 -7.21 -22.43
N ILE A 513 21.77 -6.81 -22.93
CA ILE A 513 20.86 -7.68 -23.67
C ILE A 513 21.10 -7.58 -25.18
N ASN A 514 20.93 -8.70 -25.88
CA ASN A 514 21.14 -8.77 -27.33
C ASN A 514 19.94 -8.25 -28.13
N GLU A 515 18.74 -8.22 -27.54
CA GLU A 515 17.50 -7.82 -28.20
C GLU A 515 16.84 -6.64 -27.50
N ILE A 516 16.38 -5.67 -28.29
CA ILE A 516 15.64 -4.51 -27.80
C ILE A 516 14.22 -4.95 -27.41
N PRO A 517 13.73 -4.65 -26.19
CA PRO A 517 12.41 -5.07 -25.77
C PRO A 517 11.32 -4.42 -26.63
N LYS A 518 10.23 -5.15 -26.86
CA LYS A 518 9.04 -4.70 -27.60
C LYS A 518 8.35 -3.54 -26.90
N ARG A 519 8.23 -3.62 -25.58
CA ARG A 519 7.69 -2.56 -24.71
C ARG A 519 8.25 -2.68 -23.30
N ILE A 520 8.19 -1.57 -22.56
CA ILE A 520 8.56 -1.49 -21.15
C ILE A 520 7.31 -1.23 -20.30
N ILE A 521 7.12 -1.99 -19.23
CA ILE A 521 6.04 -1.77 -18.27
C ILE A 521 6.66 -1.48 -16.90
N ILE A 522 6.40 -0.30 -16.36
CA ILE A 522 6.99 0.17 -15.10
C ILE A 522 5.92 0.14 -14.02
N HIS A 523 6.12 -0.67 -13.00
CA HIS A 523 5.28 -0.72 -11.80
C HIS A 523 5.88 0.14 -10.70
N TYR A 524 5.09 1.05 -10.15
CA TYR A 524 5.51 1.94 -9.07
C TYR A 524 4.50 2.01 -7.94
N TYR A 525 4.99 1.93 -6.69
CA TYR A 525 4.17 2.05 -5.49
C TYR A 525 4.21 3.48 -4.92
N LYS A 526 3.36 4.39 -5.40
CA LYS A 526 3.04 5.63 -4.63
C LYS A 526 1.86 6.39 -5.19
N ALA A 527 1.03 6.96 -4.31
CA ALA A 527 0.13 8.06 -4.64
C ALA A 527 -0.31 8.86 -3.38
N PRO A 528 -0.36 10.21 -3.39
CA PRO A 528 0.48 11.21 -4.02
C PRO A 528 1.18 12.14 -2.99
N ASN A 529 2.46 12.46 -3.24
CA ASN A 529 2.81 13.88 -3.35
C ASN A 529 2.73 14.22 -4.83
N GLN A 530 1.77 15.06 -5.24
CA GLN A 530 1.57 15.36 -6.66
C GLN A 530 2.79 16.01 -7.30
N LYS A 531 3.67 16.64 -6.51
CA LYS A 531 4.84 17.37 -7.02
C LYS A 531 5.94 16.41 -7.48
N GLU A 532 6.34 15.50 -6.60
CA GLU A 532 7.33 14.44 -6.88
C GLU A 532 6.89 13.51 -8.02
N PHE A 533 5.63 13.09 -8.00
CA PHE A 533 5.06 12.29 -9.08
C PHE A 533 5.01 13.07 -10.41
N LYS A 534 4.62 14.36 -10.40
CA LYS A 534 4.67 15.18 -11.61
C LYS A 534 6.10 15.31 -12.12
N GLU A 535 7.09 15.42 -11.25
CA GLU A 535 8.50 15.50 -11.64
C GLU A 535 9.00 14.19 -12.24
N ILE A 536 8.76 13.04 -11.60
CA ILE A 536 9.16 11.72 -12.14
C ILE A 536 8.39 11.41 -13.42
N SER A 537 7.08 11.63 -13.46
CA SER A 537 6.28 11.39 -14.67
C SER A 537 6.60 12.38 -15.80
N LYS A 538 6.96 13.63 -15.49
CA LYS A 538 7.45 14.61 -16.47
C LYS A 538 8.82 14.18 -16.99
N ALA A 539 9.75 13.84 -16.10
CA ALA A 539 11.06 13.31 -16.49
C ALA A 539 10.89 12.10 -17.41
N ILE A 540 10.11 11.09 -17.02
CA ILE A 540 9.84 9.90 -17.84
C ILE A 540 9.17 10.25 -19.19
N LYS A 541 8.29 11.25 -19.24
CA LYS A 541 7.60 11.69 -20.48
C LYS A 541 8.46 12.55 -21.39
N GLU A 542 9.38 13.33 -20.83
CA GLU A 542 10.31 14.20 -21.57
C GLU A 542 11.51 13.43 -22.10
N LEU A 543 11.75 12.22 -21.58
CA LEU A 543 12.68 11.30 -22.18
C LEU A 543 12.15 10.81 -23.52
N ASN A 544 12.97 11.03 -24.53
CA ASN A 544 12.76 10.43 -25.83
C ASN A 544 13.26 8.99 -25.77
N PHE A 545 12.38 8.09 -25.37
CA PHE A 545 12.66 6.65 -25.37
C PHE A 545 12.25 6.07 -26.71
N ASP A 546 13.14 5.41 -27.44
CA ASP A 546 12.82 4.77 -28.72
C ASP A 546 11.98 3.47 -28.58
N ILE A 547 11.55 3.14 -27.35
CA ILE A 547 10.75 1.94 -27.04
C ILE A 547 9.43 2.37 -26.41
N PRO A 548 8.29 1.79 -26.86
CA PRO A 548 6.99 2.02 -26.23
C PRO A 548 6.99 1.66 -24.74
N PHE A 549 6.43 2.52 -23.88
CA PHE A 549 6.29 2.20 -22.45
C PHE A 549 4.90 2.50 -21.86
N VAL A 550 4.56 1.75 -20.81
CA VAL A 550 3.38 1.93 -19.95
C VAL A 550 3.85 2.09 -18.51
N PHE A 551 3.40 3.14 -17.85
CA PHE A 551 3.65 3.35 -16.43
C PHE A 551 2.39 3.04 -15.63
N VAL A 552 2.53 2.18 -14.62
CA VAL A 552 1.45 1.63 -13.81
C VAL A 552 1.67 2.05 -12.36
N GLU A 553 0.79 2.93 -11.90
CA GLU A 553 0.72 3.35 -10.51
C GLU A 553 -0.13 2.34 -9.73
N ILE A 554 0.46 1.69 -8.74
CA ILE A 554 -0.21 0.69 -7.91
C ILE A 554 -0.28 1.23 -6.48
N ASN A 555 -1.47 1.60 -6.03
CA ASN A 555 -1.63 2.17 -4.69
C ASN A 555 -1.49 1.09 -3.60
N ASP A 556 -0.41 1.20 -2.83
CA ASP A 556 -0.07 0.27 -1.76
C ASP A 556 -1.06 0.28 -0.59
N SER A 557 -1.69 1.43 -0.29
CA SER A 557 -2.55 1.60 0.90
C SER A 557 -3.88 0.82 0.85
N LYS A 558 -4.16 0.15 -0.28
CA LYS A 558 -5.43 -0.49 -0.65
C LYS A 558 -6.61 0.52 -0.66
N ALA A 559 -7.58 0.31 -1.54
CA ALA A 559 -8.75 1.18 -1.63
C ALA A 559 -9.77 0.80 -0.55
N LYS A 560 -9.92 1.68 0.46
CA LYS A 560 -10.93 1.52 1.52
C LYS A 560 -12.23 2.28 1.23
N ASP A 561 -12.16 3.24 0.32
CA ASP A 561 -13.23 4.17 -0.04
C ASP A 561 -14.01 3.76 -1.31
N LEU A 562 -13.39 2.95 -2.18
CA LEU A 562 -13.97 2.44 -3.42
C LEU A 562 -13.98 0.92 -3.38
N ILE A 563 -15.12 0.35 -2.96
CA ILE A 563 -15.30 -1.10 -2.77
C ILE A 563 -16.59 -1.53 -3.44
N ALA A 564 -16.61 -2.74 -3.99
CA ALA A 564 -17.80 -3.39 -4.50
C ALA A 564 -18.04 -4.73 -3.78
N PHE A 565 -19.30 -5.15 -3.73
CA PHE A 565 -19.75 -6.36 -3.07
C PHE A 565 -20.50 -7.27 -4.04
N ASP A 566 -20.21 -8.56 -4.00
CA ASP A 566 -20.92 -9.57 -4.80
C ASP A 566 -22.11 -10.13 -4.01
N LEU A 567 -23.32 -9.70 -4.38
CA LEU A 567 -24.56 -10.13 -3.71
C LEU A 567 -24.96 -11.58 -4.03
N THR A 568 -24.27 -12.23 -4.97
CA THR A 568 -24.58 -13.62 -5.35
C THR A 568 -23.88 -14.66 -4.49
N ASN A 569 -23.08 -14.24 -3.51
CA ASN A 569 -22.26 -15.12 -2.70
C ASN A 569 -22.21 -14.71 -1.22
N GLU A 570 -22.06 -15.70 -0.32
CA GLU A 570 -22.09 -15.52 1.14
C GLU A 570 -20.96 -14.64 1.70
N TYR A 571 -19.81 -14.58 1.02
CA TYR A 571 -18.65 -13.78 1.45
C TYR A 571 -18.81 -12.29 1.11
N SER A 572 -19.72 -11.95 0.18
CA SER A 572 -19.89 -10.61 -0.39
C SER A 572 -18.64 -10.01 -1.06
N MET A 573 -17.52 -10.73 -1.11
CA MET A 573 -16.27 -10.31 -1.73
C MET A 573 -16.28 -10.66 -3.23
N PRO A 574 -15.96 -9.74 -4.17
CA PRO A 574 -15.88 -10.05 -5.59
C PRO A 574 -14.88 -11.17 -5.94
N ILE A 575 -15.10 -11.86 -7.07
CA ILE A 575 -14.17 -12.88 -7.56
C ILE A 575 -12.81 -12.25 -7.86
N SER A 576 -11.74 -12.94 -7.51
CA SER A 576 -10.36 -12.53 -7.76
C SER A 576 -10.12 -12.24 -9.25
N GLY A 577 -9.44 -11.13 -9.54
CA GLY A 577 -9.18 -10.68 -10.91
C GLY A 577 -10.30 -9.84 -11.51
N THR A 578 -11.33 -9.48 -10.74
CA THR A 578 -12.32 -8.50 -11.17
C THR A 578 -11.68 -7.10 -11.20
N CYS A 579 -11.79 -6.42 -12.34
CA CYS A 579 -11.31 -5.06 -12.57
C CYS A 579 -12.52 -4.15 -12.77
N TRP A 580 -12.68 -3.15 -11.90
CA TRP A 580 -13.69 -2.12 -12.02
C TRP A 580 -13.07 -0.82 -12.55
N GLU A 581 -13.53 -0.37 -13.72
CA GLU A 581 -13.16 0.91 -14.33
C GLU A 581 -13.84 2.08 -13.62
N ILE A 582 -13.05 2.90 -12.92
CA ILE A 582 -13.51 4.13 -12.27
C ILE A 582 -13.44 5.31 -13.23
N ARG A 583 -12.37 5.34 -14.04
CA ARG A 583 -12.15 6.39 -15.05
C ARG A 583 -11.67 5.73 -16.33
N LYS A 584 -12.44 5.96 -17.41
CA LYS A 584 -12.24 5.32 -18.71
C LYS A 584 -10.78 5.37 -19.17
N GLY A 585 -10.20 4.19 -19.40
CA GLY A 585 -8.83 4.04 -19.91
C GLY A 585 -7.71 4.47 -18.96
N GLN A 586 -8.00 4.82 -17.70
CA GLN A 586 -7.04 5.50 -16.82
C GLN A 586 -7.00 5.00 -15.38
N GLU A 587 -8.14 4.80 -14.70
CA GLU A 587 -8.16 4.40 -13.30
C GLU A 587 -9.07 3.20 -13.05
N TYR A 588 -8.54 2.21 -12.32
CA TYR A 588 -9.17 0.93 -12.07
C TYR A 588 -9.06 0.51 -10.59
N ILE A 589 -10.04 -0.26 -10.11
CA ILE A 589 -9.97 -1.03 -8.86
C ILE A 589 -9.82 -2.50 -9.22
N LEU A 590 -8.72 -3.12 -8.79
CA LEU A 590 -8.46 -4.54 -8.95
C LEU A 590 -8.79 -5.28 -7.64
N PHE A 591 -9.78 -6.17 -7.69
CA PHE A 591 -10.09 -7.10 -6.61
C PHE A 591 -9.13 -8.29 -6.69
N ASN A 592 -7.99 -8.17 -5.99
CA ASN A 592 -6.98 -9.21 -5.95
C ASN A 592 -6.99 -9.96 -4.60
N ASN A 593 -7.74 -11.05 -4.55
CA ASN A 593 -7.96 -11.87 -3.36
C ASN A 593 -7.80 -13.36 -3.68
N THR A 594 -8.13 -14.24 -2.73
CA THR A 594 -8.00 -15.71 -2.91
C THR A 594 -9.29 -16.41 -3.36
N ARG A 595 -10.35 -15.67 -3.74
CA ARG A 595 -11.62 -16.24 -4.24
C ARG A 595 -11.55 -16.53 -5.74
N TYR A 596 -11.35 -17.80 -6.10
CA TYR A 596 -11.27 -18.27 -7.50
C TYR A 596 -12.58 -18.83 -8.07
N GLY A 597 -13.70 -18.62 -7.37
CA GLY A 597 -15.00 -19.14 -7.76
C GLY A 597 -15.96 -19.23 -6.57
N ASN A 598 -16.74 -20.31 -6.52
CA ASN A 598 -17.72 -20.59 -5.48
C ASN A 598 -17.32 -21.78 -4.60
N ASP A 599 -16.02 -22.07 -4.47
CA ASP A 599 -15.55 -23.17 -3.65
C ASP A 599 -15.83 -22.90 -2.17
N ALA A 600 -16.12 -23.95 -1.40
CA ALA A 600 -16.42 -23.88 0.05
C ALA A 600 -15.18 -23.58 0.92
N GLY A 601 -14.15 -22.93 0.36
CA GLY A 601 -12.89 -22.64 1.04
C GLY A 601 -12.96 -21.36 1.88
N LYS A 602 -12.18 -21.31 2.96
CA LYS A 602 -11.96 -20.06 3.70
C LYS A 602 -11.09 -19.12 2.87
N TYR A 603 -11.69 -18.05 2.36
CA TYR A 603 -10.97 -16.98 1.67
C TYR A 603 -10.40 -15.97 2.67
N LYS A 604 -9.30 -15.32 2.31
CA LYS A 604 -8.77 -14.20 3.07
C LYS A 604 -9.33 -12.92 2.45
N ASP A 605 -10.05 -12.17 3.25
CA ASP A 605 -10.62 -10.90 2.85
C ASP A 605 -9.54 -9.84 2.73
N GLU A 606 -9.48 -9.20 1.56
CA GLU A 606 -8.51 -8.15 1.26
C GLU A 606 -9.18 -6.95 0.58
N TYR A 607 -8.86 -5.74 1.04
CA TYR A 607 -9.23 -4.52 0.32
C TYR A 607 -8.64 -4.55 -1.10
N PRO A 608 -9.36 -4.03 -2.11
CA PRO A 608 -8.88 -4.04 -3.47
C PRO A 608 -7.75 -3.02 -3.68
N VAL A 609 -7.04 -3.14 -4.80
CA VAL A 609 -5.90 -2.28 -5.13
C VAL A 609 -6.33 -1.27 -6.19
N LYS A 610 -6.05 0.02 -5.94
CA LYS A 610 -6.27 1.06 -6.95
C LYS A 610 -5.08 1.11 -7.92
N ILE A 611 -5.38 1.09 -9.21
CA ILE A 611 -4.40 1.13 -10.30
C ILE A 611 -4.66 2.36 -11.16
N LYS A 612 -3.60 3.08 -11.56
CA LYS A 612 -3.69 4.08 -12.64
C LYS A 612 -2.68 3.80 -13.74
N LEU A 613 -3.12 4.02 -14.97
CA LEU A 613 -2.34 3.74 -16.18
C LEU A 613 -1.95 5.03 -16.88
N TYR A 614 -0.69 5.11 -17.30
CA TYR A 614 -0.15 6.20 -18.09
C TYR A 614 0.59 5.63 -19.29
N PHE A 615 0.13 5.98 -20.49
CA PHE A 615 0.67 5.48 -21.75
C PHE A 615 1.61 6.50 -22.37
N SER A 616 2.73 6.01 -22.90
CA SER A 616 3.61 6.82 -23.76
C SER A 616 2.92 7.19 -25.08
N LYS A 617 3.42 8.23 -25.77
CA LYS A 617 2.87 8.67 -27.06
C LYS A 617 2.93 7.60 -28.16
N MET A 618 3.78 6.59 -28.00
CA MET A 618 3.95 5.48 -28.95
C MET A 618 2.87 4.39 -28.78
N ILE A 619 2.06 4.45 -27.73
CA ILE A 619 1.05 3.43 -27.42
C ILE A 619 -0.33 4.07 -27.35
N ASN A 620 -1.25 3.60 -28.20
CA ASN A 620 -2.65 3.93 -28.07
C ASN A 620 -3.31 3.03 -27.00
N PRO A 621 -4.03 3.58 -26.01
CA PRO A 621 -4.65 2.80 -24.94
C PRO A 621 -5.92 2.09 -25.43
N THR A 622 -5.76 0.99 -26.17
CA THR A 622 -6.87 0.12 -26.56
C THR A 622 -7.33 -0.73 -25.36
N THR A 623 -8.57 -1.21 -25.41
CA THR A 623 -9.11 -2.11 -24.37
C THR A 623 -8.24 -3.36 -24.18
N GLU A 624 -7.67 -3.90 -25.26
CA GLU A 624 -6.76 -5.04 -25.22
C GLU A 624 -5.48 -4.73 -24.42
N ILE A 625 -4.78 -3.65 -24.74
CA ILE A 625 -3.54 -3.26 -24.05
C ILE A 625 -3.81 -2.94 -22.57
N ILE A 626 -4.94 -2.30 -22.27
CA ILE A 626 -5.36 -2.03 -20.89
C ILE A 626 -5.58 -3.34 -20.14
N ASN A 627 -6.34 -4.27 -20.73
CA ASN A 627 -6.65 -5.55 -20.11
C ASN A 627 -5.39 -6.40 -19.89
N GLU A 628 -4.48 -6.44 -20.87
CA GLU A 628 -3.17 -7.09 -20.74
C GLU A 628 -2.34 -6.49 -19.59
N THR A 629 -2.30 -5.15 -19.48
CA THR A 629 -1.54 -4.47 -18.43
C THR A 629 -2.13 -4.77 -17.05
N LEU A 630 -3.46 -4.74 -16.91
CA LEU A 630 -4.13 -5.07 -15.66
C LEU A 630 -4.01 -6.56 -15.30
N ALA A 631 -4.08 -7.44 -16.30
CA ALA A 631 -3.81 -8.87 -16.15
C ALA A 631 -2.38 -9.12 -15.67
N GLN A 632 -1.39 -8.39 -16.19
CA GLN A 632 0.00 -8.50 -15.74
C GLN A 632 0.16 -8.10 -14.26
N VAL A 633 -0.48 -7.01 -13.81
CA VAL A 633 -0.48 -6.64 -12.38
C VAL A 633 -1.08 -7.75 -11.53
N TYR A 634 -2.19 -8.33 -11.98
CA TYR A 634 -2.84 -9.45 -11.31
C TYR A 634 -1.95 -10.69 -11.25
N GLU A 635 -1.35 -11.08 -12.37
CA GLU A 635 -0.45 -12.22 -12.51
C GLU A 635 0.78 -12.15 -11.64
N PHE A 636 1.44 -10.98 -11.63
CA PHE A 636 2.67 -10.80 -10.89
C PHE A 636 2.45 -10.91 -9.38
N SER A 637 1.21 -10.91 -8.89
CA SER A 637 0.90 -11.20 -7.49
C SER A 637 0.84 -12.70 -7.15
N ARG A 638 0.93 -13.59 -8.16
CA ARG A 638 0.93 -15.05 -8.04
C ARG A 638 2.34 -15.66 -7.95
N ILE A 639 3.36 -14.90 -8.33
CA ILE A 639 4.77 -15.33 -8.36
C ILE A 639 5.55 -14.93 -7.09
N TYR A 640 4.87 -14.96 -5.94
CA TYR A 640 5.47 -14.61 -4.65
C TYR A 640 6.25 -15.79 -4.06
N TRP A 641 7.57 -15.80 -4.22
CA TRP A 641 8.46 -16.88 -3.80
C TRP A 641 8.90 -16.80 -2.33
N LYS A 642 8.43 -15.80 -1.57
CA LYS A 642 8.65 -15.74 -0.11
C LYS A 642 7.59 -16.53 0.67
N SER A 643 6.42 -16.82 0.07
CA SER A 643 5.42 -17.69 0.69
C SER A 643 4.48 -18.32 -0.35
N LEU A 644 4.01 -19.53 -0.06
CA LEU A 644 2.91 -20.19 -0.77
C LEU A 644 1.57 -19.44 -0.68
N ARG A 645 1.45 -18.47 0.23
CA ARG A 645 0.27 -17.60 0.33
C ARG A 645 0.36 -16.48 -0.68
N GLN A 646 -0.63 -16.43 -1.56
CA GLN A 646 -0.80 -15.36 -2.53
C GLN A 646 -0.92 -13.99 -1.86
N GLN A 647 -0.44 -12.97 -2.56
CA GLN A 647 -0.49 -11.58 -2.11
C GLN A 647 -1.47 -10.80 -2.98
N CYS A 648 -2.01 -9.69 -2.45
CA CYS A 648 -2.83 -8.76 -3.23
C CYS A 648 -2.01 -7.82 -4.13
N LYS A 649 -0.69 -7.72 -3.90
CA LYS A 649 0.22 -6.84 -4.64
C LYS A 649 1.14 -7.67 -5.54
N PRO A 650 1.53 -7.15 -6.70
CA PRO A 650 2.51 -7.83 -7.55
C PRO A 650 3.89 -7.82 -6.92
N VAL A 651 4.69 -8.85 -7.23
CA VAL A 651 6.06 -8.96 -6.72
C VAL A 651 6.98 -7.84 -7.19
N THR A 652 6.67 -7.19 -8.31
CA THR A 652 7.40 -5.98 -8.75
C THR A 652 7.40 -4.88 -7.70
N ILE A 653 6.31 -4.77 -6.92
CA ILE A 653 6.22 -3.81 -5.82
C ILE A 653 6.80 -4.40 -4.53
N ILE A 654 6.43 -5.64 -4.20
CA ILE A 654 6.85 -6.26 -2.93
C ILE A 654 8.37 -6.42 -2.89
N TYR A 655 8.98 -6.92 -3.97
CA TYR A 655 10.41 -7.17 -4.02
C TYR A 655 11.20 -5.87 -4.09
N SER A 656 10.68 -4.85 -4.80
CA SER A 656 11.34 -3.56 -4.85
C SER A 656 11.34 -2.88 -3.47
N ASP A 657 10.23 -2.93 -2.75
CA ASP A 657 10.12 -2.41 -1.37
C ASP A 657 11.01 -3.19 -0.39
N LEU A 658 11.06 -4.53 -0.47
CA LEU A 658 11.96 -5.34 0.35
C LEU A 658 13.42 -4.93 0.15
N VAL A 659 13.84 -4.74 -1.10
CA VAL A 659 15.18 -4.26 -1.44
C VAL A 659 15.45 -2.88 -0.81
N ALA A 660 14.56 -1.90 -1.01
CA ALA A 660 14.73 -0.55 -0.49
C ALA A 660 14.84 -0.56 1.05
N LYS A 661 14.04 -1.41 1.71
CA LYS A 661 14.11 -1.62 3.16
C LYS A 661 15.44 -2.21 3.60
N TYR A 662 15.99 -3.19 2.89
CA TYR A 662 17.32 -3.72 3.23
C TYR A 662 18.42 -2.69 3.03
N ALA A 663 18.43 -2.02 1.88
CA ALA A 663 19.44 -1.00 1.56
C ALA A 663 19.49 0.11 2.63
N ALA A 664 18.33 0.58 3.09
CA ALA A 664 18.22 1.62 4.11
C ALA A 664 18.70 1.22 5.52
N ASN A 665 18.94 -0.06 5.75
CA ASN A 665 19.43 -0.55 7.05
C ASN A 665 20.82 -1.21 6.94
N PHE A 666 21.40 -1.25 5.75
CA PHE A 666 22.78 -1.67 5.55
C PHE A 666 23.74 -0.51 5.82
N LYS A 667 25.02 -0.84 6.04
CA LYS A 667 26.06 0.16 6.23
C LYS A 667 26.17 1.00 4.97
N ASP A 668 26.38 2.30 5.15
CA ASP A 668 26.49 3.29 4.07
C ASP A 668 25.24 3.38 3.16
N ASN A 669 24.10 2.84 3.62
CA ASN A 669 22.83 2.81 2.90
C ASN A 669 22.93 2.15 1.51
N LYS A 670 23.81 1.15 1.35
CA LYS A 670 24.11 0.54 0.05
C LYS A 670 24.02 -0.98 0.11
N VAL A 671 23.50 -1.58 -0.97
CA VAL A 671 23.59 -3.04 -1.16
C VAL A 671 24.99 -3.41 -1.66
N PRO A 672 25.64 -4.42 -1.05
CA PRO A 672 26.92 -4.93 -1.53
C PRO A 672 26.91 -5.23 -3.03
N ASP A 673 27.96 -4.81 -3.73
CA ASP A 673 28.10 -5.04 -5.17
C ASP A 673 28.57 -6.48 -5.43
N SER A 674 27.63 -7.42 -5.37
CA SER A 674 27.89 -8.85 -5.45
C SER A 674 27.02 -9.51 -6.53
N ASP A 675 27.47 -10.62 -7.12
CA ASP A 675 26.73 -11.28 -8.20
C ASP A 675 25.37 -11.78 -7.71
N ILE A 676 25.32 -12.27 -6.47
CA ILE A 676 24.08 -12.65 -5.79
C ILE A 676 23.16 -11.44 -5.63
N ALA A 677 23.71 -10.29 -5.23
CA ALA A 677 22.92 -9.08 -5.09
C ALA A 677 22.24 -8.66 -6.41
N LYS A 678 22.96 -8.78 -7.53
CA LYS A 678 22.47 -8.39 -8.85
C LYS A 678 21.46 -9.35 -9.45
N LYS A 679 21.63 -10.66 -9.32
CA LYS A 679 20.87 -11.65 -10.11
C LYS A 679 19.88 -12.48 -9.31
N ILE A 680 20.05 -12.58 -8.00
CA ILE A 680 19.31 -13.51 -7.16
C ILE A 680 18.39 -12.73 -6.20
N PRO A 681 17.17 -13.22 -5.90
CA PRO A 681 16.30 -12.62 -4.90
C PRO A 681 16.73 -12.93 -3.46
N TRP A 682 17.92 -12.47 -3.05
CA TRP A 682 18.50 -12.67 -1.71
C TRP A 682 17.67 -12.03 -0.57
N TYR A 683 16.81 -11.08 -0.91
CA TYR A 683 15.96 -10.32 0.00
C TYR A 683 14.69 -11.06 0.45
N LEU A 684 14.41 -12.26 -0.08
CA LEU A 684 13.23 -13.05 0.32
C LEU A 684 13.27 -13.50 1.78
#